data_AF-G3PE47-F1
#
_entry.id   AF-G3PE47-F1
#
_cell.length_a   1.000
_cell.length_b   1.000
_cell.length_c   1.000
_cell.angle_alpha   90.00
_cell.angle_beta   90.00
_cell.angle_gamma   90.00
#
_symmetry.space_group_name_H-M   'P 1'
#
loop_
_entity.id
_entity.type
_entity.pdbx_description
1 polymer ?
#
loop_
_entity_poly.entity_id
_entity_poly.type
_entity_poly.pdbx_seq_one_letter_code
_entity_poly.pdbx_strand_id
1 'polypeptide(L)'
;MDEMEEELKCPVCGSFFREPIILPCSHNICLACARNILVQTPDAESPRSSRASGSGVSDYDYLDLDKMSLYSEADSGYGSYGGFVSAPTTPCQKSPNGVRVFPPAAPQPAPQQHLLPQPGSLPPIPRNSCITCPQCHRSLILDERGLRGFAKNRVLEGVVDRYQQSKAAALKCQLCEKSPKEATVMCEQCDVFYCDPCRLRCHPPRGPLAKHRLVPPAQGRISRRASPRKTSTCTEHELENLSMYCVQCKMPVCYQCLEEGKHGTHEVKALGAMWKLHKGQLSQALNGLSDRATEAKEFLIQLRNMVQHIQENGVEFEACLVAQCDALIDALNRRKAQLLARVNKEHEHKLKVVRDQISHCTVKLRQTTGLMEYCLEVIKENDPSGFLQISDALIRRVHVTEGQWGKGTLTPRMNSDFDLTLDSGPLLQTIHQLDFVQMKVPAAPMLQLEECCTQNNSATLSWKQPPLTTIAVEGYILELDDGNMGPFREVYVGTETICTVDGLHFNSTYKSRVKAFNGSGVGQYSKTLIMQTSESTSSISSSPPAANYCLPVRKNAVIYSTDLHSVLGIRLSASTNLESRIRGIRGINLIAWFTFDPASAHQDIILSNDNLTVSCNSYDDRVVMGNSAFSRGVHYWEMTVDRYDNHPDPAFGIARGDVLKDVMLGKDDKAWAMYVDNNRSWFMHNNSHTNRTDGGIGKGATIGILLDFTRGILIFLINDEQQGPVAFEALEGVYYPAISLNRNVQITLHTGLPIPDFYTAGEADPTGSVC
;
A
#
# COMPACT_ATOMS: atom_id res chain seq x y z
N MET A 1 -12.36 -10.81 25.59
CA MET A 1 -11.84 -12.06 26.19
C MET A 1 -11.21 -12.96 25.13
N ASP A 2 -11.57 -12.81 23.85
CA ASP A 2 -10.97 -13.57 22.74
C ASP A 2 -9.54 -13.13 22.38
N GLU A 3 -9.17 -11.86 22.61
CA GLU A 3 -7.79 -11.36 22.37
C GLU A 3 -6.73 -12.00 23.29
N MET A 4 -7.12 -12.46 24.48
CA MET A 4 -6.21 -13.17 25.40
C MET A 4 -5.94 -14.61 24.94
N GLU A 5 -6.73 -15.15 24.01
CA GLU A 5 -6.62 -16.55 23.59
C GLU A 5 -5.30 -16.84 22.87
N GLU A 6 -4.82 -15.91 22.05
CA GLU A 6 -3.56 -16.04 21.32
C GLU A 6 -2.35 -16.12 22.26
N GLU A 7 -2.36 -15.34 23.36
CA GLU A 7 -1.32 -15.39 24.40
C GLU A 7 -1.30 -16.72 25.19
N LEU A 8 -2.37 -17.51 25.10
CA LEU A 8 -2.52 -18.79 25.80
C LEU A 8 -2.28 -20.00 24.90
N LYS A 9 -1.99 -19.78 23.61
CA LYS A 9 -1.70 -20.84 22.63
C LYS A 9 -0.20 -21.04 22.47
N CYS A 10 0.20 -22.30 22.33
CA CYS A 10 1.57 -22.64 22.00
C CYS A 10 1.83 -22.34 20.52
N PRO A 11 2.91 -21.59 20.19
CA PRO A 11 3.23 -21.22 18.80
C PRO A 11 3.60 -22.42 17.91
N VAL A 12 3.84 -23.60 18.48
CA VAL A 12 4.22 -24.80 17.73
C VAL A 12 3.01 -25.67 17.39
N CYS A 13 2.10 -25.91 18.34
CA CYS A 13 0.93 -26.77 18.12
C CYS A 13 -0.39 -26.02 17.92
N GLY A 14 -0.40 -24.69 18.02
CA GLY A 14 -1.60 -23.83 17.91
C GLY A 14 -2.66 -24.08 18.99
N SER A 15 -2.38 -24.98 19.94
CA SER A 15 -3.30 -25.39 21.01
C SER A 15 -2.91 -24.72 22.32
N PHE A 16 -3.85 -24.66 23.27
CA PHE A 16 -3.56 -24.18 24.61
C PHE A 16 -2.36 -24.90 25.26
N PHE A 17 -1.53 -24.15 25.98
CA PHE A 17 -0.33 -24.69 26.61
C PHE A 17 -0.63 -25.90 27.52
N ARG A 18 0.17 -26.96 27.37
CA ARG A 18 0.19 -28.15 28.24
C ARG A 18 1.61 -28.42 28.68
N GLU A 19 1.83 -28.49 30.00
CA GLU A 19 3.18 -28.51 30.60
C GLU A 19 4.16 -27.52 29.93
N PRO A 20 3.86 -26.20 29.91
CA PRO A 20 4.73 -25.22 29.28
C PRO A 20 6.08 -25.11 30.01
N ILE A 21 7.16 -24.96 29.24
CA ILE A 21 8.49 -24.60 29.74
C ILE A 21 8.81 -23.15 29.39
N ILE A 22 9.56 -22.47 30.26
CA ILE A 22 10.03 -21.09 30.06
C ILE A 22 11.42 -21.13 29.43
N LEU A 23 11.57 -20.55 28.25
CA LEU A 23 12.87 -20.36 27.61
C LEU A 23 13.60 -19.14 28.22
N PRO A 24 14.94 -19.05 28.15
CA PRO A 24 15.72 -17.88 28.58
C PRO A 24 15.33 -16.55 27.92
N CYS A 25 14.63 -16.59 26.78
CA CYS A 25 14.02 -15.42 26.14
C CYS A 25 12.62 -15.06 26.70
N SER A 26 12.20 -15.68 27.80
CA SER A 26 10.88 -15.52 28.46
C SER A 26 9.66 -16.03 27.70
N HIS A 27 9.85 -16.57 26.49
CA HIS A 27 8.79 -17.22 25.70
C HIS A 27 8.51 -18.64 26.19
N ASN A 28 7.29 -19.12 25.93
CA ASN A 28 6.80 -20.39 26.44
C ASN A 28 6.54 -21.37 25.29
N ILE A 29 6.86 -22.64 25.50
CA ILE A 29 6.52 -23.74 24.58
C ILE A 29 6.08 -24.97 25.38
N CYS A 30 5.16 -25.79 24.85
CA CYS A 30 4.79 -27.05 25.49
C CYS A 30 6.01 -27.98 25.55
N LEU A 31 6.21 -28.70 26.66
CA LEU A 31 7.32 -29.65 26.80
C LEU A 31 7.37 -30.69 25.66
N ALA A 32 6.21 -31.17 25.21
CA ALA A 32 6.11 -32.08 24.06
C ALA A 32 6.52 -31.40 22.74
N CYS A 33 6.13 -30.14 22.54
CA CYS A 33 6.53 -29.37 21.37
C CYS A 33 8.04 -29.08 21.37
N ALA A 34 8.60 -28.77 22.53
CA ALA A 34 10.04 -28.58 22.73
C ALA A 34 10.86 -29.81 22.33
N ARG A 35 10.36 -31.01 22.63
CA ARG A 35 10.99 -32.28 22.22
C ARG A 35 10.98 -32.46 20.71
N ASN A 36 9.91 -32.03 20.04
CA ASN A 36 9.76 -32.20 18.60
C ASN A 36 10.61 -31.22 17.77
N ILE A 37 10.93 -30.05 18.31
CA ILE A 37 11.76 -29.04 17.64
C ILE A 37 13.23 -29.09 18.10
N LEU A 38 13.61 -30.13 18.85
CA LEU A 38 14.97 -30.32 19.32
C LEU A 38 15.86 -30.80 18.16
N VAL A 39 16.94 -30.06 17.88
CA VAL A 39 17.91 -30.43 16.85
C VAL A 39 19.15 -31.03 17.52
N GLN A 40 19.54 -32.24 17.11
CA GLN A 40 20.81 -32.85 17.50
C GLN A 40 21.86 -32.50 16.43
N THR A 41 22.97 -31.92 16.86
CA THR A 41 24.13 -31.76 15.97
C THR A 41 24.99 -33.04 16.06
N PRO A 42 25.40 -33.66 14.94
CA PRO A 42 26.36 -34.75 14.97
C PRO A 42 27.72 -34.25 15.49
N ASP A 43 28.46 -35.08 16.22
CA ASP A 43 29.85 -34.79 16.61
C ASP A 43 30.73 -34.70 15.35
N ALA A 44 30.84 -33.50 14.79
CA ALA A 44 31.89 -33.16 13.84
C ALA A 44 33.06 -32.56 14.61
N GLU A 45 34.26 -33.08 14.35
CA GLU A 45 35.53 -32.60 14.88
C GLU A 45 35.59 -31.07 14.90
N SER A 46 35.94 -30.51 16.06
CA SER A 46 36.06 -29.08 16.27
C SER A 46 37.06 -28.47 15.28
N PRO A 47 36.74 -27.37 14.57
CA PRO A 47 37.77 -26.60 13.90
C PRO A 47 38.67 -26.00 14.97
N ARG A 48 39.96 -26.33 14.92
CA ARG A 48 40.98 -25.71 15.77
C ARG A 48 40.90 -24.18 15.60
N SER A 49 40.58 -23.50 16.70
CA SER A 49 40.75 -22.06 16.81
C SER A 49 42.24 -21.75 16.85
N SER A 50 42.82 -21.36 15.72
CA SER A 50 44.09 -20.65 15.68
C SER A 50 43.82 -19.16 15.89
N ARG A 51 44.05 -18.71 17.11
CA ARG A 51 44.33 -17.30 17.41
C ARG A 51 45.71 -16.96 16.87
N ALA A 52 45.81 -15.89 16.08
CA ALA A 52 46.94 -14.97 16.12
C ALA A 52 46.51 -13.59 15.63
N SER A 53 46.61 -12.63 16.53
CA SER A 53 46.55 -11.19 16.31
C SER A 53 47.69 -10.71 15.42
N GLY A 54 47.51 -9.60 14.70
CA GLY A 54 48.64 -8.91 14.07
C GLY A 54 48.24 -7.87 13.03
N SER A 55 48.20 -6.62 13.47
CA SER A 55 48.04 -5.34 12.75
C SER A 55 48.90 -5.17 11.49
N GLY A 56 48.47 -4.33 10.53
CA GLY A 56 49.38 -3.72 9.56
C GLY A 56 48.73 -3.21 8.27
N VAL A 57 48.78 -1.88 8.09
CA VAL A 57 48.27 -1.06 6.99
C VAL A 57 49.16 -1.20 5.74
N SER A 58 48.60 -1.22 4.52
CA SER A 58 48.82 -0.19 3.47
C SER A 58 48.60 -0.70 2.03
N ASP A 59 48.20 0.28 1.23
CA ASP A 59 47.72 0.34 -0.15
C ASP A 59 48.85 0.27 -1.22
N TYR A 60 48.43 0.16 -2.49
CA TYR A 60 49.15 0.35 -3.77
C TYR A 60 49.70 -0.87 -4.57
N ASP A 61 48.95 -1.16 -5.64
CA ASP A 61 49.32 -1.14 -7.07
C ASP A 61 50.05 -2.29 -7.83
N TYR A 62 49.48 -2.51 -9.03
CA TYR A 62 50.06 -2.89 -10.34
C TYR A 62 49.93 -4.35 -10.90
N LEU A 63 49.07 -4.43 -11.94
CA LEU A 63 49.20 -5.11 -13.27
C LEU A 63 48.84 -6.58 -13.53
N ASP A 64 47.96 -6.67 -14.55
CA ASP A 64 48.05 -7.41 -15.81
C ASP A 64 47.45 -8.82 -16.03
N LEU A 65 46.56 -8.79 -17.04
CA LEU A 65 46.40 -9.67 -18.20
C LEU A 65 45.76 -11.07 -18.06
N ASP A 66 44.57 -11.13 -18.66
CA ASP A 66 44.16 -12.07 -19.71
C ASP A 66 44.83 -13.44 -19.77
N LYS A 67 44.00 -14.48 -19.61
CA LYS A 67 44.18 -15.72 -20.36
C LYS A 67 42.85 -16.41 -20.64
N MET A 68 42.33 -16.18 -21.85
CA MET A 68 41.44 -17.11 -22.54
C MET A 68 42.15 -18.45 -22.79
N SER A 69 41.43 -19.55 -22.61
CA SER A 69 41.38 -20.75 -23.47
C SER A 69 40.44 -21.76 -22.78
N LEU A 70 39.23 -22.03 -23.31
CA LEU A 70 38.95 -23.03 -24.36
C LEU A 70 39.63 -24.37 -24.06
N TYR A 71 38.82 -25.39 -23.74
CA TYR A 71 38.64 -26.57 -24.58
C TYR A 71 37.32 -27.27 -24.21
N SER A 72 36.56 -27.58 -25.26
CA SER A 72 35.40 -28.47 -25.40
C SER A 72 35.80 -29.94 -25.03
N GLU A 73 35.00 -31.01 -25.00
CA GLU A 73 33.88 -31.55 -25.81
C GLU A 73 33.19 -32.63 -24.92
N ALA A 74 31.87 -32.69 -24.79
CA ALA A 74 30.91 -33.53 -25.52
C ALA A 74 31.19 -35.06 -25.53
N ASP A 75 30.24 -35.87 -25.03
CA ASP A 75 29.54 -36.97 -25.75
C ASP A 75 28.49 -37.63 -24.79
N SER A 76 27.18 -37.55 -25.07
CA SER A 76 26.30 -38.58 -25.69
C SER A 76 26.16 -39.90 -24.90
N GLY A 77 25.00 -40.55 -24.72
CA GLY A 77 23.62 -40.42 -25.21
C GLY A 77 22.83 -41.71 -24.87
N TYR A 78 21.55 -41.76 -25.29
CA TYR A 78 20.61 -42.93 -25.33
C TYR A 78 19.92 -43.38 -24.01
N GLY A 79 18.62 -43.69 -23.89
CA GLY A 79 17.42 -43.80 -24.75
C GLY A 79 16.33 -44.58 -23.95
N SER A 80 15.16 -44.00 -23.65
CA SER A 80 13.80 -44.20 -24.20
C SER A 80 12.95 -45.43 -23.75
N TYR A 81 11.62 -45.19 -23.62
CA TYR A 81 10.43 -46.04 -23.33
C TYR A 81 10.19 -46.52 -21.87
N GLY A 82 9.01 -46.42 -21.24
CA GLY A 82 7.71 -45.80 -21.53
C GLY A 82 6.63 -46.31 -20.53
N GLY A 83 5.72 -45.44 -20.05
CA GLY A 83 4.32 -45.79 -19.73
C GLY A 83 3.84 -46.01 -18.28
N PHE A 84 2.93 -45.11 -17.85
CA PHE A 84 1.70 -45.29 -17.02
C PHE A 84 1.67 -45.04 -15.47
N VAL A 85 0.99 -43.93 -15.14
CA VAL A 85 0.04 -43.55 -14.03
C VAL A 85 0.49 -43.24 -12.59
N SER A 86 0.06 -42.03 -12.17
CA SER A 86 -0.56 -41.65 -10.87
C SER A 86 0.26 -40.86 -9.83
N ALA A 87 0.01 -39.53 -9.82
CA ALA A 87 -0.35 -38.68 -8.66
C ALA A 87 0.72 -38.35 -7.58
N PRO A 88 0.54 -37.28 -6.77
CA PRO A 88 1.34 -36.07 -6.86
C PRO A 88 2.31 -35.91 -5.68
N THR A 89 3.56 -35.54 -5.96
CA THR A 89 4.52 -35.15 -4.92
C THR A 89 4.51 -33.64 -4.73
N THR A 90 4.06 -33.21 -3.55
CA THR A 90 4.23 -31.86 -3.00
C THR A 90 5.72 -31.49 -2.90
N PRO A 91 6.18 -30.30 -3.31
CA PRO A 91 7.59 -29.91 -3.18
C PRO A 91 7.88 -29.41 -1.76
N CYS A 92 8.82 -30.05 -1.07
CA CYS A 92 9.42 -29.52 0.16
C CYS A 92 10.27 -28.28 -0.15
N GLN A 93 9.91 -27.15 0.44
CA GLN A 93 10.76 -25.95 0.48
C GLN A 93 12.06 -26.25 1.26
N LYS A 94 13.19 -25.89 0.66
CA LYS A 94 14.52 -25.91 1.31
C LYS A 94 14.59 -24.77 2.34
N SER A 95 14.81 -25.14 3.60
CA SER A 95 15.25 -24.20 4.65
C SER A 95 16.75 -23.89 4.47
N PRO A 96 17.24 -22.67 4.81
CA PRO A 96 18.60 -22.23 4.48
C PRO A 96 19.73 -23.00 5.18
N ASN A 97 19.45 -23.92 6.10
CA ASN A 97 20.47 -24.59 6.92
C ASN A 97 20.47 -26.13 6.84
N GLY A 98 20.00 -26.75 5.76
CA GLY A 98 20.31 -28.15 5.46
C GLY A 98 19.91 -29.21 6.50
N VAL A 99 18.92 -28.95 7.36
CA VAL A 99 18.43 -29.92 8.36
C VAL A 99 17.27 -30.76 7.77
N ARG A 100 17.42 -32.09 7.76
CA ARG A 100 16.33 -33.03 7.42
C ARG A 100 15.42 -33.24 8.64
N VAL A 101 14.12 -33.00 8.47
CA VAL A 101 13.07 -33.37 9.45
C VAL A 101 12.52 -34.73 9.05
N PHE A 102 12.57 -35.72 9.95
CA PHE A 102 11.93 -37.03 9.72
C PHE A 102 10.45 -37.00 10.15
N PRO A 103 9.54 -37.73 9.45
CA PRO A 103 8.13 -37.79 9.81
C PRO A 103 7.89 -38.70 11.04
N PRO A 104 6.77 -38.56 11.76
CA PRO A 104 6.46 -39.37 12.94
C PRO A 104 6.20 -40.83 12.53
N ALA A 105 6.86 -41.78 13.21
CA ALA A 105 6.66 -43.21 12.97
C ALA A 105 5.24 -43.65 13.37
N ALA A 106 4.57 -44.36 12.47
CA ALA A 106 3.33 -45.08 12.75
C ALA A 106 3.57 -46.27 13.70
N PRO A 107 2.55 -46.75 14.45
CA PRO A 107 2.74 -47.73 15.50
C PRO A 107 2.89 -49.14 14.93
N GLN A 108 3.97 -49.85 15.30
CA GLN A 108 4.10 -51.29 15.05
C GLN A 108 3.62 -52.13 16.24
N PRO A 109 3.16 -53.38 16.02
CA PRO A 109 2.56 -54.22 17.05
C PRO A 109 3.62 -54.93 17.93
N ALA A 110 3.14 -55.44 19.07
CA ALA A 110 3.90 -55.95 20.22
C ALA A 110 4.93 -57.06 19.94
N PRO A 111 6.02 -57.14 20.73
CA PRO A 111 7.01 -58.21 20.62
C PRO A 111 6.63 -59.44 21.45
N GLN A 112 6.90 -60.63 20.90
CA GLN A 112 6.92 -61.88 21.65
C GLN A 112 8.24 -62.02 22.45
N GLN A 113 8.10 -62.71 23.57
CA GLN A 113 9.00 -62.86 24.71
C GLN A 113 10.37 -63.48 24.38
N HIS A 114 11.46 -62.94 24.95
CA HIS A 114 12.29 -63.68 25.92
C HIS A 114 13.38 -62.81 26.59
N LEU A 115 13.47 -62.98 27.92
CA LEU A 115 14.61 -62.79 28.85
C LEU A 115 15.03 -61.36 29.28
N LEU A 116 14.80 -61.10 30.58
CA LEU A 116 15.33 -60.00 31.41
C LEU A 116 16.85 -60.16 31.65
N PRO A 117 17.59 -59.05 31.91
CA PRO A 117 17.84 -58.68 33.31
C PRO A 117 17.84 -57.16 33.67
N GLN A 118 17.25 -56.88 34.83
CA GLN A 118 17.48 -55.81 35.84
C GLN A 118 17.28 -54.30 35.57
N PRO A 119 16.89 -53.52 36.62
CA PRO A 119 16.42 -52.14 36.51
C PRO A 119 17.51 -51.11 36.82
N GLY A 120 17.65 -50.09 35.97
CA GLY A 120 18.36 -48.84 36.30
C GLY A 120 19.48 -48.45 35.34
N SER A 121 19.15 -48.00 34.13
CA SER A 121 19.93 -46.99 33.39
C SER A 121 19.19 -46.61 32.09
N LEU A 122 18.81 -45.33 31.98
CA LEU A 122 18.37 -44.73 30.71
C LEU A 122 19.62 -44.40 29.86
N PRO A 123 19.55 -44.47 28.52
CA PRO A 123 20.68 -44.09 27.67
C PRO A 123 21.01 -42.59 27.82
N PRO A 124 22.29 -42.18 27.74
CA PRO A 124 22.68 -40.77 27.87
C PRO A 124 22.23 -39.97 26.63
N ILE A 125 21.69 -38.78 26.86
CA ILE A 125 21.37 -37.81 25.80
C ILE A 125 22.71 -37.31 25.19
N PRO A 126 22.86 -37.20 23.86
CA PRO A 126 24.10 -36.72 23.26
C PRO A 126 24.42 -35.28 23.68
N ARG A 127 25.70 -35.03 23.98
CA ARG A 127 26.23 -33.68 24.22
C ARG A 127 26.05 -32.90 22.90
N ASN A 128 25.54 -31.66 22.95
CA ASN A 128 25.32 -30.74 21.80
C ASN A 128 23.90 -30.72 21.16
N SER A 129 22.83 -30.87 21.95
CA SER A 129 21.46 -30.60 21.47
C SER A 129 21.12 -29.11 21.58
N CYS A 130 20.46 -28.52 20.57
CA CYS A 130 20.03 -27.12 20.60
C CYS A 130 18.53 -26.95 20.26
N ILE A 131 17.95 -25.88 20.78
CA ILE A 131 16.54 -25.50 20.55
C ILE A 131 16.45 -24.04 20.14
N THR A 132 15.68 -23.76 19.09
CA THR A 132 15.43 -22.40 18.60
C THR A 132 14.03 -21.96 19.00
N CYS A 133 13.92 -20.80 19.65
CA CYS A 133 12.62 -20.24 20.02
C CYS A 133 11.81 -19.87 18.77
N PRO A 134 10.58 -20.37 18.59
CA PRO A 134 9.78 -20.09 17.40
C PRO A 134 9.23 -18.65 17.35
N GLN A 135 9.24 -17.92 18.47
CA GLN A 135 8.70 -16.56 18.55
C GLN A 135 9.76 -15.47 18.33
N CYS A 136 11.00 -15.70 18.76
CA CYS A 136 12.08 -14.70 18.63
C CYS A 136 13.34 -15.22 17.92
N HIS A 137 13.29 -16.45 17.42
CA HIS A 137 14.36 -17.11 16.65
C HIS A 137 15.73 -17.21 17.34
N ARG A 138 15.78 -16.99 18.67
CA ARG A 138 17.00 -17.17 19.46
C ARG A 138 17.27 -18.66 19.70
N SER A 139 18.47 -19.11 19.34
CA SER A 139 18.93 -20.49 19.53
C SER A 139 19.63 -20.69 20.87
N LEU A 140 19.40 -21.84 21.50
CA LEU A 140 19.83 -22.17 22.85
C LEU A 140 20.48 -23.54 22.85
N ILE A 141 21.71 -23.62 23.38
CA ILE A 141 22.44 -24.89 23.56
C ILE A 141 22.00 -25.50 24.88
N LEU A 142 21.65 -26.78 24.86
CA LEU A 142 21.21 -27.51 26.06
C LEU A 142 22.41 -28.05 26.85
N ASP A 143 22.30 -27.99 28.17
CA ASP A 143 23.24 -28.61 29.10
C ASP A 143 22.98 -30.13 29.23
N GLU A 144 23.74 -30.83 30.07
CA GLU A 144 23.57 -32.27 30.32
C GLU A 144 22.16 -32.65 30.82
N ARG A 145 21.39 -31.67 31.31
CA ARG A 145 20.01 -31.84 31.78
C ARG A 145 18.98 -31.71 30.66
N GLY A 146 19.40 -31.31 29.45
CA GLY A 146 18.54 -31.23 28.29
C GLY A 146 17.32 -30.33 28.50
N LEU A 147 16.18 -30.71 27.93
CA LEU A 147 14.91 -29.99 28.11
C LEU A 147 14.37 -30.03 29.55
N ARG A 148 14.92 -30.89 30.43
CA ARG A 148 14.53 -30.92 31.86
C ARG A 148 15.16 -29.77 32.65
N GLY A 149 16.19 -29.11 32.11
CA GLY A 149 16.83 -27.95 32.72
C GLY A 149 15.97 -26.67 32.70
N PHE A 150 14.92 -26.62 31.89
CA PHE A 150 14.02 -25.45 31.82
C PHE A 150 12.95 -25.46 32.91
N ALA A 151 12.65 -24.28 33.45
CA ALA A 151 11.60 -24.11 34.44
C ALA A 151 10.21 -24.38 33.83
N LYS A 152 9.40 -25.21 34.48
CA LYS A 152 7.99 -25.43 34.10
C LYS A 152 7.13 -24.23 34.52
N ASN A 153 6.37 -23.65 33.59
CA ASN A 153 5.49 -22.52 33.85
C ASN A 153 4.12 -22.97 34.39
N ARG A 154 4.09 -23.44 35.65
CA ARG A 154 2.85 -23.85 36.32
C ARG A 154 1.83 -22.72 36.47
N VAL A 155 2.29 -21.46 36.43
CA VAL A 155 1.41 -20.28 36.48
C VAL A 155 0.62 -20.16 35.19
N LEU A 156 1.29 -20.28 34.03
CA LEU A 156 0.64 -20.24 32.72
C LEU A 156 -0.36 -21.40 32.56
N GLU A 157 -0.01 -22.61 32.98
CA GLU A 157 -0.92 -23.76 33.01
C GLU A 157 -2.17 -23.46 33.87
N GLY A 158 -1.99 -22.90 35.07
CA GLY A 158 -3.11 -22.47 35.91
C GLY A 158 -3.89 -21.26 35.37
N VAL A 159 -3.32 -20.44 34.49
CA VAL A 159 -4.03 -19.36 33.78
C VAL A 159 -4.87 -19.95 32.64
N VAL A 160 -4.29 -20.86 31.84
CA VAL A 160 -4.98 -21.62 30.79
C VAL A 160 -6.16 -22.37 31.38
N ASP A 161 -5.96 -23.10 32.48
CA ASP A 161 -7.03 -23.81 33.17
C ASP A 161 -8.14 -22.85 33.60
N ARG A 162 -7.79 -21.71 34.21
CA ARG A 162 -8.80 -20.72 34.63
C ARG A 162 -9.54 -20.12 33.43
N TYR A 163 -8.85 -19.83 32.34
CA TYR A 163 -9.41 -19.28 31.11
C TYR A 163 -10.34 -20.28 30.41
N GLN A 164 -9.90 -21.52 30.26
CA GLN A 164 -10.71 -22.62 29.73
C GLN A 164 -11.92 -22.91 30.61
N GLN A 165 -11.75 -22.89 31.94
CA GLN A 165 -12.84 -23.06 32.89
C GLN A 165 -13.80 -21.86 32.93
N SER A 166 -13.36 -20.63 32.62
CA SER A 166 -14.26 -19.48 32.49
C SER A 166 -15.03 -19.51 31.18
N LYS A 167 -14.43 -20.06 30.10
CA LYS A 167 -15.08 -20.28 28.81
C LYS A 167 -16.02 -21.50 28.83
N ALA A 168 -15.70 -22.51 29.64
CA ALA A 168 -16.53 -23.69 29.92
C ALA A 168 -17.63 -23.33 30.94
N ALA A 169 -18.64 -22.58 30.48
CA ALA A 169 -19.76 -22.14 31.31
C ALA A 169 -20.69 -23.27 31.82
N ALA A 170 -20.50 -24.53 31.38
CA ALA A 170 -21.32 -25.67 31.79
C ALA A 170 -20.47 -26.79 32.43
N LEU A 171 -20.56 -26.92 33.76
CA LEU A 171 -19.98 -28.06 34.49
C LEU A 171 -20.73 -29.34 34.07
N LYS A 172 -20.02 -30.43 33.79
CA LYS A 172 -20.63 -31.67 33.26
C LYS A 172 -20.72 -32.75 34.33
N CYS A 173 -21.73 -33.61 34.21
CA CYS A 173 -21.94 -34.74 35.10
C CYS A 173 -20.83 -35.80 34.93
N GLN A 174 -20.29 -36.27 36.04
CA GLN A 174 -19.17 -37.21 36.07
C GLN A 174 -19.59 -38.70 36.05
N LEU A 175 -20.89 -38.99 36.12
CA LEU A 175 -21.44 -40.36 36.17
C LEU A 175 -22.29 -40.74 34.93
N CYS A 176 -22.14 -40.00 33.84
CA CYS A 176 -22.78 -40.34 32.56
C CYS A 176 -21.81 -41.19 31.72
N GLU A 177 -22.23 -42.39 31.31
CA GLU A 177 -21.35 -43.36 30.62
C GLU A 177 -21.13 -43.08 29.12
N LYS A 178 -22.06 -42.37 28.45
CA LYS A 178 -22.02 -42.17 26.99
C LYS A 178 -21.99 -40.71 26.54
N SER A 179 -22.71 -39.83 27.23
CA SER A 179 -22.72 -38.39 26.94
C SER A 179 -22.94 -37.58 28.22
N PRO A 180 -21.91 -36.92 28.75
CA PRO A 180 -22.01 -36.19 30.00
C PRO A 180 -22.89 -34.94 29.84
N LYS A 181 -24.09 -35.02 30.43
CA LYS A 181 -25.05 -33.91 30.52
C LYS A 181 -24.54 -32.84 31.47
N GLU A 182 -25.10 -31.64 31.37
CA GLU A 182 -24.79 -30.56 32.31
C GLU A 182 -25.16 -30.96 33.74
N ALA A 183 -24.24 -30.69 34.67
CA ALA A 183 -24.43 -30.95 36.08
C ALA A 183 -25.38 -29.91 36.67
N THR A 184 -26.35 -30.38 37.44
CA THR A 184 -27.36 -29.55 38.11
C THR A 184 -27.04 -29.37 39.59
N VAL A 185 -26.28 -30.30 40.18
CA VAL A 185 -25.84 -30.25 41.58
C VAL A 185 -24.44 -30.82 41.76
N MET A 186 -23.79 -30.43 42.85
CA MET A 186 -22.58 -31.08 43.37
C MET A 186 -22.83 -31.56 44.79
N CYS A 187 -22.40 -32.77 45.11
CA CYS A 187 -22.36 -33.23 46.50
C CYS A 187 -21.06 -32.76 47.16
N GLU A 188 -21.13 -32.03 48.27
CA GLU A 188 -19.93 -31.56 48.99
C GLU A 188 -19.14 -32.71 49.62
N GLN A 189 -19.81 -33.74 50.11
CA GLN A 189 -19.20 -34.86 50.82
C GLN A 189 -18.63 -35.93 49.86
N CYS A 190 -19.27 -36.13 48.71
CA CYS A 190 -18.76 -37.04 47.67
C CYS A 190 -17.79 -36.35 46.71
N ASP A 191 -17.77 -35.02 46.68
CA ASP A 191 -17.06 -34.20 45.72
C ASP A 191 -17.31 -34.60 44.24
N VAL A 192 -18.58 -34.84 43.90
CA VAL A 192 -19.01 -35.29 42.55
C VAL A 192 -20.11 -34.39 42.01
N PHE A 193 -20.03 -34.10 40.71
CA PHE A 193 -21.04 -33.35 39.94
C PHE A 193 -22.04 -34.29 39.27
N TYR A 194 -23.33 -34.06 39.52
CA TYR A 194 -24.43 -34.87 39.01
C TYR A 194 -25.34 -34.05 38.11
N CYS A 195 -25.75 -34.62 36.97
CA CYS A 195 -26.99 -34.19 36.30
C CYS A 195 -28.19 -34.79 37.06
N ASP A 196 -29.38 -34.23 36.88
CA ASP A 196 -30.57 -34.70 37.61
C ASP A 196 -30.83 -36.21 37.51
N PRO A 197 -30.69 -36.86 36.33
CA PRO A 197 -30.84 -38.33 36.23
C PRO A 197 -29.81 -39.11 37.05
N CYS A 198 -28.53 -38.71 37.02
CA CYS A 198 -27.47 -39.39 37.76
C CYS A 198 -27.55 -39.09 39.27
N ARG A 199 -28.05 -37.91 39.66
CA ARG A 199 -28.35 -37.59 41.05
C ARG A 199 -29.39 -38.56 41.60
N LEU A 200 -30.50 -38.77 40.89
CA LEU A 200 -31.56 -39.65 41.36
C LEU A 200 -31.14 -41.13 41.42
N ARG A 201 -30.30 -41.57 40.47
CA ARG A 201 -29.80 -42.95 40.41
C ARG A 201 -28.73 -43.25 41.46
N CYS A 202 -27.78 -42.35 41.64
CA CYS A 202 -26.57 -42.61 42.41
C CYS A 202 -26.52 -41.84 43.74
N HIS A 203 -27.42 -40.87 43.92
CA HIS A 203 -27.53 -40.04 45.12
C HIS A 203 -29.01 -39.77 45.50
N PRO A 204 -29.84 -40.82 45.66
CA PRO A 204 -31.26 -40.65 46.00
C PRO A 204 -31.45 -39.99 47.38
N PRO A 205 -32.56 -39.29 47.63
CA PRO A 205 -32.85 -38.61 48.91
C PRO A 205 -33.16 -39.59 50.06
N ARG A 206 -32.94 -40.89 49.88
CA ARG A 206 -33.19 -41.96 50.85
C ARG A 206 -31.95 -42.84 50.93
N GLY A 207 -31.63 -43.33 52.12
CA GLY A 207 -30.45 -44.17 52.37
C GLY A 207 -29.24 -43.38 52.92
N PRO A 208 -28.04 -43.99 52.92
CA PRO A 208 -26.87 -43.46 53.64
C PRO A 208 -26.41 -42.07 53.17
N LEU A 209 -26.59 -41.77 51.88
CA LEU A 209 -26.17 -40.52 51.26
C LEU A 209 -27.19 -39.38 51.44
N ALA A 210 -28.34 -39.63 52.07
CA ALA A 210 -29.38 -38.60 52.26
C ALA A 210 -28.93 -37.44 53.18
N LYS A 211 -27.90 -37.67 54.01
CA LYS A 211 -27.30 -36.63 54.89
C LYS A 211 -26.29 -35.74 54.17
N HIS A 212 -25.95 -36.04 52.91
CA HIS A 212 -25.00 -35.24 52.16
C HIS A 212 -25.64 -33.95 51.65
N ARG A 213 -24.88 -32.86 51.71
CA ARG A 213 -25.27 -31.54 51.27
C ARG A 213 -25.01 -31.39 49.78
N LEU A 214 -26.09 -31.22 49.04
CA LEU A 214 -26.06 -30.91 47.62
C LEU A 214 -26.09 -29.39 47.43
N VAL A 215 -25.09 -28.84 46.76
CA VAL A 215 -24.98 -27.42 46.45
C VAL A 215 -25.06 -27.18 44.94
N PRO A 216 -25.50 -26.00 44.49
CA PRO A 216 -25.38 -25.61 43.08
C PRO A 216 -23.92 -25.78 42.59
N PRO A 217 -23.70 -26.24 41.35
CA PRO A 217 -22.36 -26.49 40.81
C PRO A 217 -21.44 -25.26 40.87
N ALA A 218 -22.00 -24.05 40.76
CA ALA A 218 -21.27 -22.79 40.90
C ALA A 218 -20.76 -22.54 42.34
N GLN A 219 -21.51 -22.95 43.38
CA GLN A 219 -21.07 -22.85 44.79
C GLN A 219 -20.08 -23.95 45.15
N GLY A 220 -20.30 -25.17 44.68
CA GLY A 220 -19.35 -26.28 44.86
C GLY A 220 -17.97 -25.99 44.26
N ARG A 221 -17.93 -25.23 43.16
CA ARG A 221 -16.72 -24.72 42.52
C ARG A 221 -15.91 -23.77 43.40
N ILE A 222 -16.54 -23.04 44.33
CA ILE A 222 -15.87 -22.13 45.27
C ILE A 222 -15.26 -22.93 46.43
N SER A 223 -15.96 -23.94 46.96
CA SER A 223 -15.43 -24.83 48.00
C SER A 223 -14.18 -25.61 47.56
N ARG A 224 -14.11 -26.09 46.29
CA ARG A 224 -12.87 -26.71 45.75
C ARG A 224 -11.69 -25.75 45.63
N ARG A 225 -11.94 -24.44 45.44
CA ARG A 225 -10.89 -23.42 45.30
C ARG A 225 -10.23 -23.05 46.64
N ALA A 226 -10.82 -23.45 47.77
CA ALA A 226 -10.29 -23.24 49.11
C ALA A 226 -9.39 -24.38 49.61
N SER A 227 -8.85 -25.22 48.71
CA SER A 227 -7.75 -26.13 49.06
C SER A 227 -6.53 -25.29 49.48
N PRO A 228 -5.84 -25.63 50.60
CA PRO A 228 -4.67 -24.88 51.04
C PRO A 228 -3.66 -24.81 49.90
N ARG A 229 -3.26 -23.58 49.54
CA ARG A 229 -2.30 -23.33 48.46
C ARG A 229 -1.04 -24.16 48.72
N LYS A 230 -0.80 -25.19 47.90
CA LYS A 230 0.48 -25.91 47.91
C LYS A 230 1.59 -24.88 47.65
N THR A 231 2.44 -24.63 48.63
CA THR A 231 3.66 -23.84 48.45
C THR A 231 4.49 -24.51 47.36
N SER A 232 4.95 -23.72 46.39
CA SER A 232 5.83 -24.22 45.33
C SER A 232 7.17 -24.65 45.94
N THR A 233 7.52 -25.92 45.75
CA THR A 233 8.77 -26.52 46.20
C THR A 233 9.88 -26.32 45.18
N CYS A 234 11.13 -26.39 45.63
CA CYS A 234 12.30 -26.25 44.78
C CYS A 234 12.42 -27.42 43.79
N THR A 235 12.92 -27.14 42.58
CA THR A 235 13.15 -28.15 41.54
C THR A 235 14.37 -29.03 41.80
N GLU A 236 15.33 -28.55 42.59
CA GLU A 236 16.51 -29.33 43.00
C GLU A 236 16.30 -29.96 44.39
N HIS A 237 15.50 -29.32 45.25
CA HIS A 237 15.20 -29.77 46.61
C HIS A 237 13.68 -29.92 46.80
N GLU A 238 13.12 -31.05 46.36
CA GLU A 238 11.66 -31.24 46.26
C GLU A 238 10.90 -31.14 47.59
N LEU A 239 11.59 -31.34 48.72
CA LEU A 239 11.06 -31.24 50.09
C LEU A 239 11.08 -29.81 50.64
N GLU A 240 11.83 -28.91 50.01
CA GLU A 240 12.02 -27.54 50.48
C GLU A 240 11.12 -26.54 49.75
N ASN A 241 10.51 -25.63 50.53
CA ASN A 241 9.68 -24.56 49.99
C ASN A 241 10.53 -23.39 49.48
N LEU A 242 10.12 -22.81 48.35
CA LEU A 242 10.71 -21.56 47.88
C LEU A 242 10.26 -20.40 48.78
N SER A 243 11.19 -19.79 49.51
CA SER A 243 10.92 -18.75 50.51
C SER A 243 11.68 -17.44 50.26
N MET A 244 12.71 -17.47 49.42
CA MET A 244 13.60 -16.35 49.15
C MET A 244 13.69 -16.06 47.64
N TYR A 245 14.17 -14.88 47.28
CA TYR A 245 14.39 -14.45 45.91
C TYR A 245 15.83 -13.97 45.75
N CYS A 246 16.60 -14.62 44.89
CA CYS A 246 17.96 -14.23 44.57
C CYS A 246 17.94 -13.08 43.55
N VAL A 247 18.52 -11.94 43.91
CA VAL A 247 18.48 -10.71 43.10
C VAL A 247 19.39 -10.84 41.87
N GLN A 248 20.56 -11.46 42.04
CA GLN A 248 21.54 -11.68 40.97
C GLN A 248 21.02 -12.67 39.93
N CYS A 249 20.47 -13.80 40.37
CA CYS A 249 19.97 -14.84 39.47
C CYS A 249 18.52 -14.61 39.00
N LYS A 250 17.85 -13.59 39.54
CA LYS A 250 16.46 -13.22 39.24
C LYS A 250 15.47 -14.39 39.31
N MET A 251 15.60 -15.23 40.35
CA MET A 251 14.79 -16.43 40.53
C MET A 251 14.49 -16.73 42.00
N PRO A 252 13.36 -17.37 42.32
CA PRO A 252 13.07 -17.84 43.66
C PRO A 252 14.00 -19.00 44.04
N VAL A 253 14.48 -19.00 45.29
CA VAL A 253 15.38 -20.02 45.85
C VAL A 253 14.85 -20.52 47.19
N CYS A 254 15.15 -21.78 47.53
CA CYS A 254 14.90 -22.35 48.86
C CYS A 254 16.11 -22.17 49.77
N TYR A 255 15.99 -22.57 51.03
CA TYR A 255 17.06 -22.49 52.01
C TYR A 255 18.29 -23.34 51.64
N GLN A 256 18.08 -24.60 51.22
CA GLN A 256 19.18 -25.49 50.82
C GLN A 256 19.96 -24.99 49.59
N CYS A 257 19.30 -24.33 48.62
CA CYS A 257 19.99 -23.69 47.49
C CYS A 257 20.90 -22.52 47.92
N LEU A 258 20.62 -21.89 49.06
CA LEU A 258 21.42 -20.82 49.62
C LEU A 258 22.57 -21.36 50.46
N GLU A 259 22.35 -22.37 51.31
CA GLU A 259 23.41 -22.93 52.16
C GLU A 259 24.39 -23.85 51.39
N GLU A 260 23.87 -24.77 50.59
CA GLU A 260 24.67 -25.85 49.97
C GLU A 260 24.78 -25.69 48.44
N GLY A 261 24.02 -24.76 47.87
CA GLY A 261 23.91 -24.56 46.42
C GLY A 261 24.73 -23.40 45.87
N LYS A 262 24.52 -23.11 44.58
CA LYS A 262 25.23 -22.07 43.81
C LYS A 262 24.91 -20.63 44.22
N HIS A 263 24.11 -20.41 45.27
CA HIS A 263 23.62 -19.09 45.68
C HIS A 263 24.17 -18.61 47.03
N GLY A 264 25.09 -19.32 47.67
CA GLY A 264 25.61 -18.96 49.01
C GLY A 264 26.29 -17.59 49.10
N THR A 265 26.74 -17.01 47.98
CA THR A 265 27.33 -15.67 47.91
C THR A 265 26.39 -14.62 47.30
N HIS A 266 25.18 -15.00 46.92
CA HIS A 266 24.23 -14.10 46.26
C HIS A 266 23.32 -13.37 47.25
N GLU A 267 22.98 -12.12 46.96
CA GLU A 267 22.01 -11.35 47.72
C GLU A 267 20.61 -11.94 47.53
N VAL A 268 19.99 -12.31 48.64
CA VAL A 268 18.61 -12.82 48.67
C VAL A 268 17.71 -11.87 49.44
N LYS A 269 16.48 -11.71 48.94
CA LYS A 269 15.41 -10.94 49.59
C LYS A 269 14.23 -11.86 49.90
N ALA A 270 13.41 -11.48 50.88
CA ALA A 270 12.19 -12.22 51.20
C ALA A 270 11.27 -12.29 49.98
N LEU A 271 10.84 -13.49 49.60
CA LEU A 271 10.04 -13.71 48.38
C LEU A 271 8.74 -12.90 48.39
N GLY A 272 8.09 -12.78 49.55
CA GLY A 272 6.86 -12.01 49.71
C GLY A 272 7.03 -10.50 49.47
N ALA A 273 8.18 -9.92 49.83
CA ALA A 273 8.48 -8.51 49.59
C ALA A 273 8.74 -8.24 48.10
N MET A 274 9.58 -9.07 47.47
CA MET A 274 9.85 -8.99 46.03
C MET A 274 8.60 -9.23 45.18
N TRP A 275 7.72 -10.15 45.61
CA TRP A 275 6.43 -10.39 44.96
C TRP A 275 5.53 -9.14 44.94
N LYS A 276 5.44 -8.40 46.05
CA LYS A 276 4.68 -7.13 46.09
C LYS A 276 5.31 -6.08 45.19
N LEU A 277 6.63 -5.94 45.24
CA LEU A 277 7.38 -4.97 44.42
C LEU A 277 7.19 -5.24 42.92
N HIS A 278 7.46 -6.47 42.46
CA HIS A 278 7.32 -6.83 41.04
C HIS A 278 5.88 -6.72 40.54
N LYS A 279 4.88 -7.02 41.39
CA LYS A 279 3.47 -6.78 41.05
C LYS A 279 3.15 -5.30 40.85
N GLY A 280 3.67 -4.43 41.71
CA GLY A 280 3.51 -2.98 41.57
C GLY A 280 4.16 -2.46 40.29
N GLN A 281 5.40 -2.89 40.01
CA GLN A 281 6.12 -2.52 38.78
C GLN A 281 5.41 -2.99 37.52
N LEU A 282 4.92 -4.25 37.50
CA LEU A 282 4.16 -4.77 36.37
C LEU A 282 2.86 -3.99 36.16
N SER A 283 2.13 -3.68 37.23
CA SER A 283 0.90 -2.89 37.15
C SER A 283 1.15 -1.48 36.61
N GLN A 284 2.23 -0.83 37.04
CA GLN A 284 2.60 0.50 36.56
C GLN A 284 2.99 0.47 35.08
N ALA A 285 3.78 -0.53 34.67
CA ALA A 285 4.16 -0.71 33.27
C ALA A 285 2.95 -0.98 32.37
N LEU A 286 1.96 -1.75 32.85
CA LEU A 286 0.70 -2.01 32.14
C LEU A 286 -0.14 -0.75 31.97
N ASN A 287 -0.22 0.11 32.99
CA ASN A 287 -0.92 1.39 32.87
C ASN A 287 -0.27 2.26 31.78
N GLY A 288 1.07 2.40 31.80
CA GLY A 288 1.78 3.16 30.76
C GLY A 288 1.72 2.54 29.36
N LEU A 289 1.47 1.23 29.23
CA LEU A 289 1.17 0.59 27.95
C LEU A 289 -0.25 0.90 27.49
N SER A 290 -1.22 0.89 28.40
CA SER A 290 -2.63 1.23 28.13
C SER A 290 -2.79 2.68 27.66
N ASP A 291 -2.07 3.62 28.28
CA ASP A 291 -2.09 5.03 27.90
C ASP A 291 -1.56 5.19 26.46
N ARG A 292 -0.39 4.60 26.17
CA ARG A 292 0.18 4.60 24.81
C ARG A 292 -0.70 3.90 23.78
N ALA A 293 -1.40 2.83 24.15
CA ALA A 293 -2.36 2.17 23.28
C ALA A 293 -3.58 3.06 22.97
N THR A 294 -3.96 3.95 23.89
CA THR A 294 -5.04 4.92 23.70
C THR A 294 -4.59 6.04 22.77
N GLU A 295 -3.40 6.61 22.99
CA GLU A 295 -2.78 7.59 22.09
C GLU A 295 -2.66 7.05 20.65
N ALA A 296 -2.22 5.80 20.49
CA ALA A 296 -2.13 5.15 19.18
C ALA A 296 -3.51 5.02 18.50
N LYS A 297 -4.58 4.71 19.27
CA LYS A 297 -5.94 4.65 18.73
C LYS A 297 -6.44 6.02 18.28
N GLU A 298 -6.20 7.06 19.07
CA GLU A 298 -6.57 8.43 18.70
C GLU A 298 -5.82 8.87 17.43
N PHE A 299 -4.53 8.57 17.34
CA PHE A 299 -3.74 8.86 16.15
C PHE A 299 -4.27 8.11 14.90
N LEU A 300 -4.69 6.84 15.05
CA LEU A 300 -5.32 6.10 13.95
C LEU A 300 -6.64 6.74 13.49
N ILE A 301 -7.44 7.28 14.40
CA ILE A 301 -8.66 8.01 14.05
C ILE A 301 -8.31 9.30 13.29
N GLN A 302 -7.30 10.05 13.74
CA GLN A 302 -6.82 11.25 13.05
C GLN A 302 -6.34 10.94 11.62
N LEU A 303 -5.56 9.87 11.45
CA LEU A 303 -5.10 9.43 10.12
C LEU A 303 -6.28 9.05 9.21
N ARG A 304 -7.29 8.35 9.73
CA ARG A 304 -8.49 8.01 8.95
C ARG A 304 -9.27 9.26 8.50
N ASN A 305 -9.43 10.23 9.40
CA ASN A 305 -10.08 11.50 9.05
C ASN A 305 -9.28 12.27 8.01
N MET A 306 -7.94 12.25 8.09
CA MET A 306 -7.07 12.87 7.09
C MET A 306 -7.24 12.21 5.72
N VAL A 307 -7.29 10.87 5.66
CA VAL A 307 -7.54 10.13 4.40
C VAL A 307 -8.89 10.54 3.81
N GLN A 308 -9.95 10.59 4.61
CA GLN A 308 -11.27 11.04 4.15
C GLN A 308 -11.22 12.47 3.60
N HIS A 309 -10.58 13.39 4.31
CA HIS A 309 -10.45 14.78 3.87
C HIS A 309 -9.62 14.91 2.58
N ILE A 310 -8.58 14.11 2.40
CA ILE A 310 -7.81 14.06 1.14
C ILE A 310 -8.69 13.57 -0.01
N GLN A 311 -9.51 12.53 0.23
CA GLN A 311 -10.44 12.01 -0.77
C GLN A 311 -11.50 13.06 -1.17
N GLU A 312 -12.11 13.74 -0.21
CA GLU A 312 -13.11 14.78 -0.46
C GLU A 312 -12.51 15.96 -1.25
N ASN A 313 -11.34 16.47 -0.82
CA ASN A 313 -10.65 17.55 -1.55
C ASN A 313 -10.19 17.12 -2.94
N GLY A 314 -9.78 15.86 -3.12
CA GLY A 314 -9.38 15.32 -4.41
C GLY A 314 -10.53 15.37 -5.42
N VAL A 315 -11.71 14.88 -5.01
CA VAL A 315 -12.91 14.90 -5.85
C VAL A 315 -13.37 16.33 -6.17
N GLU A 316 -13.34 17.24 -5.19
CA GLU A 316 -13.70 18.64 -5.41
C GLU A 316 -12.73 19.33 -6.39
N PHE A 317 -11.42 19.06 -6.24
CA PHE A 317 -10.40 19.61 -7.14
C PHE A 317 -10.55 19.07 -8.57
N GLU A 318 -10.79 17.77 -8.73
CA GLU A 318 -11.06 17.14 -10.02
C GLU A 318 -12.28 17.77 -10.69
N ALA A 319 -13.40 17.92 -9.96
CA ALA A 319 -14.60 18.56 -10.48
C ALA A 319 -14.35 20.01 -10.94
N CYS A 320 -13.55 20.76 -10.18
CA CYS A 320 -13.17 22.13 -10.53
C CYS A 320 -12.29 22.18 -11.80
N LEU A 321 -11.32 21.27 -11.92
CA LEU A 321 -10.45 21.17 -13.09
C LEU A 321 -11.25 20.83 -14.35
N VAL A 322 -12.13 19.84 -14.27
CA VAL A 322 -13.02 19.44 -15.37
C VAL A 322 -13.91 20.61 -15.79
N ALA A 323 -14.55 21.28 -14.83
CA ALA A 323 -15.41 22.43 -15.13
C ALA A 323 -14.66 23.58 -15.83
N GLN A 324 -13.41 23.84 -15.43
CA GLN A 324 -12.57 24.87 -16.08
C GLN A 324 -12.19 24.47 -17.51
N CYS A 325 -11.82 23.21 -17.74
CA CYS A 325 -11.49 22.71 -19.08
C CYS A 325 -12.72 22.73 -20.00
N ASP A 326 -13.88 22.29 -19.51
CA ASP A 326 -15.14 22.29 -20.25
C ASP A 326 -15.56 23.71 -20.63
N ALA A 327 -15.35 24.69 -19.75
CA ALA A 327 -15.63 26.09 -20.07
C ALA A 327 -14.77 26.62 -21.24
N LEU A 328 -13.51 26.20 -21.34
CA LEU A 328 -12.62 26.54 -22.46
C LEU A 328 -13.05 25.83 -23.75
N ILE A 329 -13.39 24.54 -23.68
CA ILE A 329 -13.92 23.77 -24.82
C ILE A 329 -15.19 24.42 -25.36
N ASP A 330 -16.10 24.81 -24.47
CA ASP A 330 -17.33 25.51 -24.82
C ASP A 330 -17.08 26.85 -25.50
N ALA A 331 -16.11 27.62 -25.03
CA ALA A 331 -15.72 28.88 -25.65
C ALA A 331 -15.21 28.66 -27.08
N LEU A 332 -14.37 27.63 -27.28
CA LEU A 332 -13.86 27.25 -28.60
C LEU A 332 -14.97 26.76 -29.53
N ASN A 333 -15.89 25.93 -29.04
CA ASN A 333 -17.02 25.43 -29.81
C ASN A 333 -17.98 26.56 -30.23
N ARG A 334 -18.24 27.53 -29.34
CA ARG A 334 -19.00 28.74 -29.67
C ARG A 334 -18.31 29.54 -30.78
N ARG A 335 -16.98 29.70 -30.71
CA ARG A 335 -16.22 30.40 -31.76
C ARG A 335 -16.25 29.66 -33.09
N LYS A 336 -16.11 28.34 -33.09
CA LYS A 336 -16.24 27.49 -34.28
C LYS A 336 -17.62 27.67 -34.94
N ALA A 337 -18.70 27.61 -34.18
CA ALA A 337 -20.05 27.81 -34.70
C ALA A 337 -20.23 29.19 -35.36
N GLN A 338 -19.68 30.25 -34.74
CA GLN A 338 -19.71 31.59 -35.31
C GLN A 338 -18.95 31.69 -36.65
N LEU A 339 -17.79 31.04 -36.76
CA LEU A 339 -17.01 31.03 -38.00
C LEU A 339 -17.73 30.28 -39.11
N LEU A 340 -18.28 29.09 -38.81
CA LEU A 340 -19.07 28.32 -39.77
C LEU A 340 -20.31 29.09 -40.25
N ALA A 341 -20.99 29.81 -39.37
CA ALA A 341 -22.12 30.65 -39.74
C ALA A 341 -21.72 31.77 -40.73
N ARG A 342 -20.53 32.36 -40.58
CA ARG A 342 -20.00 33.36 -41.53
C ARG A 342 -19.72 32.74 -42.90
N VAL A 343 -19.07 31.58 -42.93
CA VAL A 343 -18.77 30.84 -44.17
C VAL A 343 -20.06 30.47 -44.90
N ASN A 344 -21.05 29.93 -44.19
CA ASN A 344 -22.34 29.58 -44.79
C ASN A 344 -23.06 30.81 -45.38
N LYS A 345 -23.05 31.94 -44.67
CA LYS A 345 -23.66 33.18 -45.15
C LYS A 345 -22.97 33.71 -46.42
N GLU A 346 -21.64 33.65 -46.47
CA GLU A 346 -20.89 34.04 -47.67
C GLU A 346 -21.16 33.08 -48.84
N HIS A 347 -21.19 31.77 -48.57
CA HIS A 347 -21.50 30.74 -49.56
C HIS A 347 -22.89 30.96 -50.19
N GLU A 348 -23.92 31.16 -49.35
CA GLU A 348 -25.28 31.45 -49.82
C GLU A 348 -25.34 32.74 -50.65
N HIS A 349 -24.62 33.78 -50.22
CA HIS A 349 -24.57 35.05 -50.94
C HIS A 349 -23.92 34.89 -52.33
N LYS A 350 -22.75 34.23 -52.42
CA LYS A 350 -22.06 33.99 -53.69
C LYS A 350 -22.92 33.17 -54.65
N LEU A 351 -23.52 32.07 -54.16
CA LEU A 351 -24.43 31.25 -54.96
C LEU A 351 -25.61 32.04 -55.48
N LYS A 352 -26.21 32.91 -54.65
CA LYS A 352 -27.32 33.76 -55.06
C LYS A 352 -26.91 34.69 -56.21
N VAL A 353 -25.79 35.41 -56.07
CA VAL A 353 -25.31 36.35 -57.10
C VAL A 353 -25.01 35.64 -58.42
N VAL A 354 -24.37 34.47 -58.38
CA VAL A 354 -24.08 33.68 -59.59
C VAL A 354 -25.36 33.15 -60.24
N ARG A 355 -26.31 32.61 -59.46
CA ARG A 355 -27.61 32.14 -59.98
C ARG A 355 -28.41 33.28 -60.62
N ASP A 356 -28.44 34.46 -59.99
CA ASP A 356 -29.11 35.64 -60.52
C ASP A 356 -28.47 36.09 -61.85
N GLN A 357 -27.14 36.04 -61.96
CA GLN A 357 -26.42 36.35 -63.21
C GLN A 357 -26.72 35.32 -64.32
N ILE A 358 -26.77 34.02 -64.00
CA ILE A 358 -27.17 32.96 -64.95
C ILE A 358 -28.59 33.21 -65.46
N SER A 359 -29.54 33.49 -64.56
CA SER A 359 -30.93 33.77 -64.92
C SER A 359 -31.04 34.98 -65.86
N HIS A 360 -30.34 36.08 -65.52
CA HIS A 360 -30.32 37.28 -66.35
C HIS A 360 -29.75 37.03 -67.76
N CYS A 361 -28.62 36.34 -67.86
CA CYS A 361 -28.01 36.00 -69.15
C CYS A 361 -28.91 35.07 -69.96
N THR A 362 -29.58 34.10 -69.32
CA THR A 362 -30.49 33.15 -69.98
C THR A 362 -31.68 33.87 -70.61
N VAL A 363 -32.32 34.80 -69.88
CA VAL A 363 -33.45 35.58 -70.40
C VAL A 363 -33.00 36.46 -71.57
N LYS A 364 -31.88 37.15 -71.43
CA LYS A 364 -31.34 38.03 -72.48
C LYS A 364 -30.93 37.26 -73.73
N LEU A 365 -30.36 36.06 -73.57
CA LEU A 365 -30.04 35.16 -74.67
C LEU A 365 -31.30 34.75 -75.43
N ARG A 366 -32.35 34.29 -74.72
CA ARG A 366 -33.64 33.94 -75.34
C ARG A 366 -34.26 35.11 -76.12
N GLN A 367 -34.24 36.32 -75.55
CA GLN A 367 -34.73 37.53 -76.22
C GLN A 367 -33.92 37.86 -77.48
N THR A 368 -32.60 37.72 -77.43
CA THR A 368 -31.70 37.96 -78.57
C THR A 368 -31.94 36.92 -79.67
N THR A 369 -32.06 35.65 -79.32
CA THR A 369 -32.38 34.57 -80.26
C THR A 369 -33.72 34.79 -80.95
N GLY A 370 -34.77 35.13 -80.20
CA GLY A 370 -36.09 35.39 -80.78
C GLY A 370 -36.12 36.63 -81.69
N LEU A 371 -35.38 37.69 -81.35
CA LEU A 371 -35.21 38.85 -82.23
C LEU A 371 -34.48 38.47 -83.52
N MET A 372 -33.42 37.66 -83.41
CA MET A 372 -32.65 37.18 -84.55
C MET A 372 -33.51 36.34 -85.49
N GLU A 373 -34.27 35.37 -84.97
CA GLU A 373 -35.21 34.55 -85.74
C GLU A 373 -36.28 35.40 -86.43
N TYR A 374 -36.85 36.39 -85.74
CA TYR A 374 -37.83 37.30 -86.35
C TYR A 374 -37.21 38.14 -87.48
N CYS A 375 -36.02 38.69 -87.28
CA CYS A 375 -35.30 39.41 -88.33
C CYS A 375 -35.01 38.52 -89.54
N LEU A 376 -34.60 37.26 -89.33
CA LEU A 376 -34.37 36.29 -90.41
C LEU A 376 -35.65 35.99 -91.20
N GLU A 377 -36.81 35.94 -90.54
CA GLU A 377 -38.08 35.73 -91.23
C GLU A 377 -38.51 36.97 -92.03
N VAL A 378 -38.38 38.18 -91.46
CA VAL A 378 -38.69 39.44 -92.14
C VAL A 378 -37.82 39.65 -93.40
N ILE A 379 -36.57 39.18 -93.39
CA ILE A 379 -35.66 39.27 -94.56
C ILE A 379 -36.19 38.45 -95.76
N LYS A 380 -37.06 37.47 -95.56
CA LYS A 380 -37.68 36.67 -96.63
C LYS A 380 -38.86 37.36 -97.33
N GLU A 381 -39.28 38.53 -96.86
CA GLU A 381 -40.43 39.27 -97.40
C GLU A 381 -40.16 39.69 -98.87
N ASN A 382 -41.15 39.49 -99.73
CA ASN A 382 -41.00 39.74 -101.17
C ASN A 382 -41.57 41.09 -101.62
N ASP A 383 -42.36 41.78 -100.78
CA ASP A 383 -42.84 43.13 -101.04
C ASP A 383 -41.84 44.20 -100.55
N PRO A 384 -41.21 44.97 -101.45
CA PRO A 384 -40.25 46.01 -101.07
C PRO A 384 -40.86 47.11 -100.18
N SER A 385 -42.16 47.40 -100.36
CA SER A 385 -42.82 48.48 -99.61
C SER A 385 -43.12 48.08 -98.17
N GLY A 386 -43.66 46.87 -97.95
CA GLY A 386 -43.88 46.29 -96.62
C GLY A 386 -42.58 46.05 -95.84
N PHE A 387 -41.51 45.60 -96.50
CA PHE A 387 -40.20 45.42 -95.86
C PHE A 387 -39.63 46.74 -95.31
N LEU A 388 -39.61 47.80 -96.13
CA LEU A 388 -39.07 49.12 -95.74
C LEU A 388 -39.88 49.80 -94.63
N GLN A 389 -41.17 49.47 -94.46
CA GLN A 389 -41.99 50.00 -93.37
C GLN A 389 -41.49 49.59 -91.97
N ILE A 390 -40.81 48.43 -91.85
CA ILE A 390 -40.40 47.86 -90.55
C ILE A 390 -38.88 47.72 -90.39
N SER A 391 -38.09 47.74 -91.47
CA SER A 391 -36.65 47.47 -91.45
C SER A 391 -35.85 48.44 -90.57
N ASP A 392 -36.07 49.75 -90.67
CA ASP A 392 -35.33 50.76 -89.88
C ASP A 392 -35.58 50.63 -88.37
N ALA A 393 -36.79 50.23 -87.99
CA ALA A 393 -37.12 49.95 -86.59
C ALA A 393 -36.41 48.69 -86.09
N LEU A 394 -36.32 47.64 -86.92
CA LEU A 394 -35.63 46.39 -86.57
C LEU A 394 -34.12 46.57 -86.49
N ILE A 395 -33.52 47.29 -87.43
CA ILE A 395 -32.09 47.62 -87.42
C ILE A 395 -31.74 48.34 -86.11
N ARG A 396 -32.53 49.33 -85.69
CA ARG A 396 -32.33 50.00 -84.39
C ARG A 396 -32.45 49.04 -83.20
N ARG A 397 -33.44 48.13 -83.20
CA ARG A 397 -33.60 47.13 -82.13
C ARG A 397 -32.40 46.20 -82.04
N VAL A 398 -31.88 45.72 -83.16
CA VAL A 398 -30.69 44.87 -83.21
C VAL A 398 -29.48 45.57 -82.63
N HIS A 399 -29.18 46.80 -83.08
CA HIS A 399 -28.04 47.58 -82.55
C HIS A 399 -28.17 47.88 -81.05
N VAL A 400 -29.39 48.15 -80.56
CA VAL A 400 -29.62 48.35 -79.13
C VAL A 400 -29.38 47.06 -78.34
N THR A 401 -29.88 45.92 -78.81
CA THR A 401 -29.65 44.62 -78.17
C THR A 401 -28.18 44.20 -78.20
N GLU A 402 -27.49 44.44 -79.31
CA GLU A 402 -26.04 44.20 -79.46
C GLU A 402 -25.22 45.04 -78.47
N GLY A 403 -25.49 46.35 -78.40
CA GLY A 403 -24.81 47.26 -77.46
C GLY A 403 -25.01 46.89 -75.99
N GLN A 404 -26.10 46.21 -75.64
CA GLN A 404 -26.35 45.73 -74.29
C GLN A 404 -25.44 44.55 -73.89
N TRP A 405 -24.92 43.75 -74.83
CA TRP A 405 -24.02 42.63 -74.50
C TRP A 405 -22.60 43.10 -74.14
N GLY A 406 -22.14 44.22 -74.72
CA GLY A 406 -20.74 44.64 -74.70
C GLY A 406 -20.19 45.24 -73.38
N LYS A 407 -21.03 45.61 -72.40
CA LYS A 407 -20.55 46.18 -71.12
C LYS A 407 -20.89 45.27 -69.93
N GLY A 408 -19.92 44.51 -69.44
CA GLY A 408 -20.00 43.79 -68.15
C GLY A 408 -21.09 42.72 -68.02
N THR A 409 -21.78 42.36 -69.11
CA THR A 409 -22.79 41.29 -69.11
C THR A 409 -22.13 39.92 -69.03
N LEU A 410 -21.01 39.73 -69.75
CA LEU A 410 -20.28 38.46 -69.85
C LEU A 410 -19.11 38.32 -68.87
N THR A 411 -18.92 39.27 -67.96
CA THR A 411 -17.88 39.20 -66.93
C THR A 411 -18.44 38.63 -65.64
N PRO A 412 -17.77 37.63 -65.00
CA PRO A 412 -18.21 37.11 -63.71
C PRO A 412 -18.28 38.23 -62.66
N ARG A 413 -19.39 38.29 -61.90
CA ARG A 413 -19.56 39.30 -60.84
C ARG A 413 -19.03 38.85 -59.48
N MET A 414 -18.67 37.57 -59.33
CA MET A 414 -18.18 36.98 -58.08
C MET A 414 -17.05 35.99 -58.36
N ASN A 415 -16.19 35.80 -57.37
CA ASN A 415 -15.13 34.78 -57.36
C ASN A 415 -15.61 33.49 -56.66
N SER A 416 -14.84 32.41 -56.83
CA SER A 416 -15.08 31.12 -56.17
C SER A 416 -14.48 31.01 -54.77
N ASP A 417 -13.47 31.81 -54.46
CA ASP A 417 -12.58 31.57 -53.31
C ASP A 417 -13.13 32.19 -52.03
N PHE A 418 -12.95 31.52 -50.89
CA PHE A 418 -13.33 32.05 -49.57
C PHE A 418 -12.12 32.71 -48.91
N ASP A 419 -12.26 33.95 -48.47
CA ASP A 419 -11.16 34.73 -47.85
C ASP A 419 -11.13 34.53 -46.32
N LEU A 420 -11.02 33.27 -45.89
CA LEU A 420 -10.90 32.90 -44.48
C LEU A 420 -9.67 32.02 -44.26
N THR A 421 -8.58 32.62 -43.80
CA THR A 421 -7.38 31.91 -43.35
C THR A 421 -7.36 31.83 -41.83
N LEU A 422 -7.36 30.62 -41.27
CA LEU A 422 -7.22 30.39 -39.84
C LEU A 422 -5.75 30.08 -39.51
N ASP A 423 -5.10 30.95 -38.77
CA ASP A 423 -3.81 30.65 -38.14
C ASP A 423 -4.05 30.14 -36.72
N SER A 424 -3.80 28.85 -36.50
CA SER A 424 -3.94 28.19 -35.20
C SER A 424 -2.66 28.19 -34.36
N GLY A 425 -1.52 28.61 -34.92
CA GLY A 425 -0.20 28.52 -34.28
C GLY A 425 -0.14 29.23 -32.92
N PRO A 426 -0.51 30.52 -32.82
CA PRO A 426 -0.48 31.25 -31.56
C PRO A 426 -1.40 30.66 -30.50
N LEU A 427 -2.59 30.16 -30.88
CA LEU A 427 -3.54 29.58 -29.94
C LEU A 427 -3.05 28.22 -29.41
N LEU A 428 -2.48 27.38 -30.27
CA LEU A 428 -1.89 26.10 -29.86
C LEU A 428 -0.68 26.31 -28.93
N GLN A 429 0.14 27.32 -29.21
CA GLN A 429 1.25 27.68 -28.33
C GLN A 429 0.76 28.11 -26.94
N THR A 430 -0.29 28.93 -26.87
CA THR A 430 -0.90 29.29 -25.58
C THR A 430 -1.46 28.08 -24.85
N ILE A 431 -2.09 27.13 -25.56
CA ILE A 431 -2.62 25.89 -24.96
C ILE A 431 -1.49 25.00 -24.41
N HIS A 432 -0.39 24.84 -25.14
CA HIS A 432 0.77 24.08 -24.65
C HIS A 432 1.48 24.75 -23.47
N GLN A 433 1.32 26.07 -23.31
CA GLN A 433 1.84 26.84 -22.18
C GLN A 433 0.84 26.94 -21.01
N LEU A 434 -0.34 26.30 -21.09
CA LEU A 434 -1.26 26.20 -19.95
C LEU A 434 -0.69 25.24 -18.91
N ASP A 435 0.24 25.74 -18.12
CA ASP A 435 0.74 25.04 -16.95
C ASP A 435 -0.17 25.41 -15.77
N PHE A 436 -1.05 24.49 -15.36
CA PHE A 436 -1.94 24.65 -14.20
C PHE A 436 -1.16 24.51 -12.88
N VAL A 437 -0.01 25.17 -12.75
CA VAL A 437 0.76 25.23 -11.51
C VAL A 437 0.00 26.14 -10.54
N GLN A 438 -0.96 25.51 -9.88
CA GLN A 438 -1.41 25.77 -8.53
C GLN A 438 -1.69 27.25 -8.22
N MET A 439 -2.88 27.73 -8.62
CA MET A 439 -3.49 28.96 -8.08
C MET A 439 -3.90 28.83 -6.60
N LYS A 440 -3.06 28.19 -5.76
CA LYS A 440 -3.32 28.04 -4.33
C LYS A 440 -2.44 29.02 -3.58
N VAL A 441 -3.08 29.99 -2.94
CA VAL A 441 -2.40 30.91 -2.03
C VAL A 441 -1.71 30.13 -0.90
N PRO A 442 -0.59 30.64 -0.35
CA PRO A 442 0.14 29.94 0.71
C PRO A 442 -0.72 29.65 1.95
N ALA A 443 -0.40 28.55 2.64
CA ALA A 443 -1.01 28.24 3.92
C ALA A 443 -0.62 29.26 5.00
N ALA A 444 -1.46 29.39 6.04
CA ALA A 444 -1.19 30.30 7.15
C ALA A 444 0.15 29.95 7.84
N PRO A 445 1.09 30.91 8.01
CA PRO A 445 2.36 30.65 8.69
C PRO A 445 2.17 30.25 10.15
N MET A 446 3.08 29.42 10.66
CA MET A 446 3.13 28.99 12.05
C MET A 446 4.11 29.85 12.84
N LEU A 447 3.63 30.59 13.84
CA LEU A 447 4.49 31.37 14.74
C LEU A 447 5.34 30.45 15.64
N GLN A 448 6.65 30.70 15.69
CA GLN A 448 7.60 30.00 16.55
C GLN A 448 7.67 30.70 17.90
N LEU A 449 6.70 30.40 18.78
CA LEU A 449 6.54 31.06 20.08
C LEU A 449 7.81 31.03 20.96
N GLU A 450 8.67 30.03 20.77
CA GLU A 450 9.92 29.87 21.52
C GLU A 450 11.02 30.86 21.08
N GLU A 451 10.93 31.35 19.85
CA GLU A 451 11.87 32.31 19.24
C GLU A 451 11.32 33.74 19.25
N CYS A 452 10.01 33.91 19.46
CA CYS A 452 9.40 35.21 19.65
C CYS A 452 9.77 35.78 21.03
N CYS A 453 10.23 37.02 21.09
CA CYS A 453 10.54 37.69 22.35
C CYS A 453 10.26 39.20 22.31
N THR A 454 10.02 39.79 23.47
CA THR A 454 9.97 41.24 23.64
C THR A 454 11.16 41.69 24.48
N GLN A 455 11.83 42.75 24.05
CA GLN A 455 12.97 43.34 24.76
C GLN A 455 12.81 44.87 24.75
N ASN A 456 12.73 45.50 25.92
CA ASN A 456 12.57 46.96 26.02
C ASN A 456 11.35 47.46 25.22
N ASN A 457 11.62 48.23 24.17
CA ASN A 457 10.68 48.83 23.24
C ASN A 457 10.67 48.10 21.88
N SER A 458 11.08 46.84 21.83
CA SER A 458 11.08 46.05 20.61
C SER A 458 10.47 44.66 20.80
N ALA A 459 9.95 44.11 19.70
CA ALA A 459 9.40 42.77 19.65
C ALA A 459 9.97 42.02 18.44
N THR A 460 10.60 40.88 18.69
CA THR A 460 11.08 39.97 17.65
C THR A 460 10.07 38.86 17.46
N LEU A 461 9.63 38.65 16.23
CA LEU A 461 8.70 37.61 15.82
C LEU A 461 9.39 36.65 14.84
N SER A 462 9.22 35.36 15.06
CA SER A 462 9.69 34.29 14.18
C SER A 462 8.51 33.41 13.75
N TRP A 463 8.48 33.01 12.48
CA TRP A 463 7.46 32.16 11.89
C TRP A 463 8.05 31.22 10.86
N LYS A 464 7.39 30.09 10.63
CA LYS A 464 7.75 29.15 9.58
C LYS A 464 6.56 28.66 8.80
N GLN A 465 6.84 28.13 7.62
CA GLN A 465 5.85 27.46 6.81
C GLN A 465 5.37 26.17 7.51
N PRO A 466 4.07 25.82 7.44
CA PRO A 466 3.60 24.55 7.98
C PRO A 466 4.32 23.36 7.35
N PRO A 467 4.58 22.28 8.11
CA PRO A 467 5.22 21.09 7.54
C PRO A 467 4.34 20.50 6.42
N LEU A 468 4.99 19.90 5.40
CA LEU A 468 4.37 19.21 4.25
C LEU A 468 3.70 20.12 3.20
N THR A 469 3.82 21.45 3.31
CA THR A 469 3.34 22.33 2.24
C THR A 469 4.33 22.35 1.08
N THR A 470 3.85 22.06 -0.13
CA THR A 470 4.66 22.11 -1.37
C THR A 470 4.52 23.42 -2.14
N ILE A 471 3.62 24.32 -1.68
CA ILE A 471 3.36 25.62 -2.31
C ILE A 471 4.54 26.57 -2.04
N ALA A 472 5.10 27.15 -3.11
CA ALA A 472 6.14 28.16 -3.01
C ALA A 472 5.58 29.47 -2.40
N VAL A 473 6.33 30.03 -1.45
CA VAL A 473 6.04 31.31 -0.81
C VAL A 473 7.03 32.35 -1.32
N GLU A 474 6.53 33.45 -1.86
CA GLU A 474 7.36 34.57 -2.34
C GLU A 474 7.67 35.57 -1.22
N GLY A 475 6.81 35.65 -0.20
CA GLY A 475 7.07 36.46 0.97
C GLY A 475 5.97 36.40 2.03
N TYR A 476 6.18 37.18 3.08
CA TYR A 476 5.33 37.28 4.25
C TYR A 476 4.98 38.74 4.53
N ILE A 477 3.79 38.96 5.07
CA ILE A 477 3.32 40.25 5.56
C ILE A 477 3.03 40.09 7.05
N LEU A 478 3.76 40.83 7.88
CA LEU A 478 3.55 40.92 9.31
C LEU A 478 2.76 42.18 9.64
N GLU A 479 1.71 42.00 10.42
CA GLU A 479 0.89 43.08 10.93
C GLU A 479 0.96 43.15 12.45
N LEU A 480 1.00 44.37 12.97
CA LEU A 480 0.98 44.70 14.39
C LEU A 480 -0.10 45.74 14.67
N ASP A 481 -0.80 45.64 15.79
CA ASP A 481 -1.70 46.73 16.24
C ASP A 481 -0.90 47.88 16.88
N ASP A 482 -1.60 48.94 17.27
CA ASP A 482 -1.00 50.16 17.85
C ASP A 482 -0.73 50.05 19.37
N GLY A 483 -0.92 48.88 19.98
CA GLY A 483 -0.75 48.67 21.42
C GLY A 483 -1.96 49.07 22.28
N ASN A 484 -3.01 49.62 21.66
CA ASN A 484 -4.27 50.03 22.30
C ASN A 484 -5.50 49.32 21.69
N MET A 485 -5.30 48.11 21.18
CA MET A 485 -6.33 47.34 20.47
C MET A 485 -6.90 48.06 19.23
N GLY A 486 -6.13 48.97 18.62
CA GLY A 486 -6.48 49.64 17.38
C GLY A 486 -6.34 48.75 16.14
N PRO A 487 -6.44 49.33 14.94
CA PRO A 487 -6.34 48.57 13.69
C PRO A 487 -4.93 48.02 13.49
N PHE A 488 -4.85 46.80 12.96
CA PHE A 488 -3.60 46.20 12.50
C PHE A 488 -2.98 47.04 11.37
N ARG A 489 -1.67 47.25 11.44
CA ARG A 489 -0.87 47.91 10.42
C ARG A 489 0.26 47.01 9.96
N GLU A 490 0.58 47.07 8.68
CA GLU A 490 1.70 46.34 8.10
C GLU A 490 3.01 46.93 8.62
N VAL A 491 3.81 46.10 9.28
CA VAL A 491 5.11 46.49 9.86
C VAL A 491 6.27 45.82 9.13
N TYR A 492 6.02 44.75 8.38
CA TYR A 492 7.04 44.10 7.55
C TYR A 492 6.42 43.40 6.34
N VAL A 493 7.13 43.49 5.20
CA VAL A 493 6.85 42.75 3.95
C VAL A 493 8.17 42.26 3.38
N GLY A 494 8.35 40.94 3.24
CA GLY A 494 9.57 40.36 2.68
C GLY A 494 9.67 38.85 2.84
N THR A 495 10.80 38.27 2.44
CA THR A 495 11.04 36.81 2.41
C THR A 495 11.47 36.22 3.75
N GLU A 496 11.93 37.05 4.67
CA GLU A 496 12.49 36.58 5.94
C GLU A 496 11.40 35.96 6.82
N THR A 497 11.80 34.96 7.58
CA THR A 497 10.96 34.24 8.54
C THR A 497 11.08 34.81 9.95
N ILE A 498 11.86 35.87 10.13
CA ILE A 498 12.07 36.56 11.40
C ILE A 498 12.09 38.07 11.18
N CYS A 499 11.44 38.82 12.05
CA CYS A 499 11.40 40.27 11.99
C CYS A 499 11.37 40.87 13.40
N THR A 500 12.21 41.88 13.64
CA THR A 500 12.20 42.69 14.86
C THR A 500 11.54 44.03 14.56
N VAL A 501 10.51 44.35 15.34
CA VAL A 501 9.78 45.63 15.29
C VAL A 501 10.26 46.48 16.47
N ASP A 502 11.00 47.55 16.17
CA ASP A 502 11.52 48.50 17.14
C ASP A 502 10.61 49.73 17.30
N GLY A 503 10.79 50.48 18.40
CA GLY A 503 10.09 51.76 18.63
C GLY A 503 8.68 51.63 19.19
N LEU A 504 8.36 50.50 19.81
CA LEU A 504 7.08 50.24 20.48
C LEU A 504 6.97 51.02 21.80
N HIS A 505 5.75 51.36 22.22
CA HIS A 505 5.52 51.97 23.52
C HIS A 505 5.87 50.98 24.64
N PHE A 506 6.51 51.48 25.70
CA PHE A 506 6.79 50.69 26.91
C PHE A 506 5.49 50.27 27.60
N ASN A 507 5.53 49.15 28.31
CA ASN A 507 4.41 48.58 29.07
C ASN A 507 3.08 48.52 28.30
N SER A 508 3.14 48.25 27.00
CA SER A 508 1.98 48.23 26.11
C SER A 508 1.78 46.83 25.54
N THR A 509 0.52 46.43 25.35
CA THR A 509 0.17 45.09 24.87
C THR A 509 -0.12 45.15 23.38
N TYR A 510 0.68 44.46 22.59
CA TYR A 510 0.57 44.40 21.14
C TYR A 510 0.01 43.07 20.66
N LYS A 511 -0.85 43.12 19.65
CA LYS A 511 -1.32 41.96 18.88
C LYS A 511 -0.58 41.92 17.55
N SER A 512 -0.15 40.72 17.18
CA SER A 512 0.60 40.47 15.96
C SER A 512 0.01 39.29 15.20
N ARG A 513 0.09 39.34 13.87
CA ARG A 513 -0.31 38.24 12.98
C ARG A 513 0.48 38.31 11.68
N VAL A 514 0.77 37.16 11.08
CA VAL A 514 1.52 37.07 9.84
C VAL A 514 0.75 36.29 8.79
N LYS A 515 0.83 36.68 7.53
CA LYS A 515 0.29 35.93 6.37
C LYS A 515 1.37 35.74 5.32
N ALA A 516 1.28 34.67 4.54
CA ALA A 516 2.19 34.41 3.42
C ALA A 516 1.53 34.77 2.08
N PHE A 517 2.33 35.11 1.06
CA PHE A 517 1.85 35.41 -0.29
C PHE A 517 2.74 34.80 -1.38
N ASN A 518 2.16 34.60 -2.56
CA ASN A 518 2.84 34.23 -3.80
C ASN A 518 2.15 34.89 -5.00
N GLY A 519 2.59 34.60 -6.23
CA GLY A 519 1.99 35.12 -7.45
C GLY A 519 0.50 34.79 -7.66
N SER A 520 -0.07 33.87 -6.86
CA SER A 520 -1.52 33.57 -6.86
C SER A 520 -2.34 34.44 -5.88
N GLY A 521 -1.69 35.11 -4.93
CA GLY A 521 -2.32 36.00 -3.96
C GLY A 521 -1.87 35.79 -2.51
N VAL A 522 -2.63 36.36 -1.58
CA VAL A 522 -2.38 36.34 -0.12
C VAL A 522 -3.13 35.20 0.56
N GLY A 523 -2.42 34.45 1.38
CA GLY A 523 -2.93 33.38 2.23
C GLY A 523 -3.65 33.86 3.49
N GLN A 524 -4.11 32.91 4.30
CA GLN A 524 -4.75 33.19 5.59
C GLN A 524 -3.73 33.69 6.63
N TYR A 525 -4.21 34.45 7.61
CA TYR A 525 -3.40 34.89 8.75
C TYR A 525 -3.09 33.73 9.71
N SER A 526 -1.90 33.79 10.32
CA SER A 526 -1.54 33.00 11.49
C SER A 526 -2.50 33.25 12.65
N LYS A 527 -2.42 32.39 13.68
CA LYS A 527 -3.01 32.73 14.99
C LYS A 527 -2.43 34.07 15.47
N THR A 528 -3.26 34.88 16.09
CA THR A 528 -2.83 36.16 16.66
C THR A 528 -1.98 35.91 17.90
N LEU A 529 -0.77 36.46 17.93
CA LEU A 529 0.11 36.45 19.08
C LEU A 529 -0.01 37.77 19.85
N ILE A 530 -0.21 37.67 21.16
CA ILE A 530 -0.28 38.81 22.07
C ILE A 530 1.05 38.89 22.82
N MET A 531 1.68 40.05 22.80
CA MET A 531 2.97 40.31 23.42
C MET A 531 2.91 41.60 24.24
N GLN A 532 3.72 41.71 25.28
CA GLN A 532 3.81 42.91 26.12
C GLN A 532 5.25 43.40 26.16
N THR A 533 5.45 44.70 25.91
CA THR A 533 6.76 45.37 26.02
C THR A 533 7.11 45.65 27.48
N SER A 534 8.39 45.76 27.81
CA SER A 534 8.80 45.96 29.21
C SER A 534 8.53 47.37 29.70
N GLU A 535 8.56 47.57 31.01
CA GLU A 535 8.44 48.90 31.62
C GLU A 535 9.72 49.73 31.36
N SER A 536 9.55 51.05 31.18
CA SER A 536 10.66 51.96 30.91
C SER A 536 11.56 52.08 32.16
N THR A 537 12.72 51.43 32.15
CA THR A 537 13.74 51.62 33.19
C THR A 537 14.73 52.69 32.76
N SER A 538 14.57 53.90 33.29
CA SER A 538 15.57 54.96 33.17
C SER A 538 16.68 54.74 34.19
N SER A 539 17.83 54.14 33.81
CA SER A 539 19.15 54.46 34.37
C SER A 539 20.31 53.68 33.73
N ILE A 540 21.43 54.40 33.63
CA ILE A 540 22.74 54.07 33.05
C ILE A 540 23.49 53.04 33.92
N SER A 541 24.11 52.01 33.34
CA SER A 541 25.49 51.59 33.68
C SER A 541 26.02 50.49 32.75
N SER A 542 27.34 50.52 32.61
CA SER A 542 28.20 49.76 31.71
C SER A 542 28.66 48.39 32.25
N SER A 543 28.81 47.44 31.32
CA SER A 543 29.55 46.15 31.35
C SER A 543 28.84 44.88 31.88
N PRO A 544 29.15 43.68 31.31
CA PRO A 544 28.25 42.53 31.23
C PRO A 544 28.48 41.50 32.36
N PRO A 545 27.52 40.59 32.65
CA PRO A 545 27.76 39.19 32.28
C PRO A 545 26.51 38.29 32.04
N ALA A 546 26.79 37.16 31.39
CA ALA A 546 26.22 35.82 31.58
C ALA A 546 24.74 35.52 31.23
N ALA A 547 24.61 34.41 30.52
CA ALA A 547 23.38 33.68 30.21
C ALA A 547 22.43 33.58 31.39
N ASN A 548 21.17 33.97 31.18
CA ASN A 548 20.07 33.59 32.04
C ASN A 548 18.87 33.13 31.21
N TYR A 549 18.45 31.92 31.58
CA TYR A 549 17.33 31.14 31.09
C TYR A 549 16.02 31.92 31.06
N CYS A 550 15.34 31.95 29.92
CA CYS A 550 13.92 32.32 29.86
C CYS A 550 13.06 31.20 30.47
N LEU A 551 12.25 31.57 31.46
CA LEU A 551 11.27 30.72 32.13
C LEU A 551 10.09 30.38 31.18
N PRO A 552 9.52 29.16 31.26
CA PRO A 552 8.38 28.76 30.45
C PRO A 552 7.08 29.41 30.94
N VAL A 553 6.28 29.91 30.00
CA VAL A 553 4.93 30.41 30.27
C VAL A 553 4.03 29.26 30.74
N ARG A 554 3.37 29.48 31.87
CA ARG A 554 2.53 28.54 32.60
C ARG A 554 1.34 28.04 31.77
N LYS A 555 1.18 26.72 31.72
CA LYS A 555 -0.11 26.04 31.47
C LYS A 555 -1.05 26.32 32.66
N ASN A 556 -2.30 26.67 32.39
CA ASN A 556 -3.41 26.37 33.28
C ASN A 556 -4.69 26.10 32.47
N ALA A 557 -5.38 25.05 32.91
CA ALA A 557 -6.53 24.38 32.31
C ALA A 557 -7.79 24.63 33.14
N VAL A 558 -8.98 24.46 32.52
CA VAL A 558 -10.31 24.15 33.12
C VAL A 558 -11.14 23.50 31.97
N ILE A 559 -11.48 22.19 31.88
CA ILE A 559 -12.37 21.24 32.64
C ILE A 559 -13.84 21.73 32.73
N TYR A 560 -14.87 21.10 32.16
CA TYR A 560 -15.56 19.81 32.41
C TYR A 560 -16.27 19.34 31.11
N SER A 561 -16.65 18.08 30.85
CA SER A 561 -17.42 17.15 31.69
C SER A 561 -17.28 15.71 31.19
N THR A 562 -17.39 14.79 32.14
CA THR A 562 -17.29 13.34 32.05
C THR A 562 -18.64 12.64 31.80
N ASP A 563 -18.54 11.31 31.60
CA ASP A 563 -19.51 10.25 31.94
C ASP A 563 -20.56 9.84 30.87
N LEU A 564 -20.89 8.57 30.61
CA LEU A 564 -20.37 7.23 30.96
C LEU A 564 -21.19 6.17 30.15
N HIS A 565 -20.63 4.97 29.92
CA HIS A 565 -21.29 3.67 29.64
C HIS A 565 -22.01 3.44 28.27
N SER A 566 -22.14 2.24 27.69
CA SER A 566 -21.47 0.93 27.76
C SER A 566 -22.23 -0.04 26.82
N VAL A 567 -21.50 -0.96 26.16
CA VAL A 567 -21.95 -2.27 25.59
C VAL A 567 -22.88 -2.30 24.36
N LEU A 568 -22.36 -2.83 23.24
CA LEU A 568 -22.86 -4.04 22.55
C LEU A 568 -21.95 -4.42 21.39
N GLY A 569 -21.61 -5.72 21.31
CA GLY A 569 -20.85 -6.28 20.20
C GLY A 569 -21.67 -6.25 18.91
N ILE A 570 -21.03 -5.87 17.82
CA ILE A 570 -21.53 -6.07 16.47
C ILE A 570 -20.38 -6.63 15.64
N ARG A 571 -20.65 -7.82 15.07
CA ARG A 571 -19.85 -8.46 14.04
C ARG A 571 -19.51 -7.45 12.94
N LEU A 572 -18.28 -7.49 12.43
CA LEU A 572 -17.93 -6.92 11.13
C LEU A 572 -18.84 -7.53 10.05
N SER A 573 -19.95 -6.87 9.75
CA SER A 573 -20.57 -6.96 8.43
C SER A 573 -19.92 -5.88 7.57
N ALA A 574 -19.22 -6.34 6.53
CA ALA A 574 -18.70 -5.50 5.47
C ALA A 574 -19.74 -4.46 5.04
N SER A 575 -19.28 -3.23 4.81
CA SER A 575 -20.10 -2.11 4.37
C SER A 575 -20.62 -2.38 2.95
N THR A 576 -21.76 -3.06 2.86
CA THR A 576 -22.61 -3.10 1.67
C THR A 576 -23.38 -1.78 1.60
N ASN A 577 -22.72 -0.70 1.18
CA ASN A 577 -23.45 0.50 0.75
C ASN A 577 -22.76 1.30 -0.37
N LEU A 578 -21.71 0.74 -0.98
CA LEU A 578 -21.26 1.15 -2.31
C LEU A 578 -21.81 0.21 -3.42
N GLU A 579 -22.20 -1.02 -3.08
CA GLU A 579 -22.75 -2.01 -4.03
C GLU A 579 -24.23 -1.82 -4.38
N SER A 580 -25.00 -1.04 -3.60
CA SER A 580 -26.44 -0.88 -3.78
C SER A 580 -26.82 0.19 -4.82
N ARG A 581 -25.88 1.05 -5.24
CA ARG A 581 -26.09 2.01 -6.35
C ARG A 581 -25.50 1.56 -7.70
N ILE A 582 -24.83 0.40 -7.74
CA ILE A 582 -24.21 -0.18 -8.95
C ILE A 582 -25.00 -1.42 -9.47
N ARG A 583 -26.07 -1.85 -8.79
CA ARG A 583 -26.91 -3.00 -9.23
C ARG A 583 -27.95 -2.68 -10.31
N GLY A 584 -27.70 -1.69 -11.16
CA GLY A 584 -28.59 -1.29 -12.26
C GLY A 584 -28.04 -1.54 -13.67
N ILE A 585 -26.75 -1.85 -13.83
CA ILE A 585 -26.11 -1.93 -15.15
C ILE A 585 -25.40 -3.28 -15.26
N ARG A 586 -25.99 -4.20 -16.02
CA ARG A 586 -25.34 -5.46 -16.42
C ARG A 586 -24.15 -5.11 -17.31
N GLY A 587 -22.94 -5.56 -16.94
CA GLY A 587 -21.79 -5.66 -17.85
C GLY A 587 -20.67 -4.64 -17.68
N ILE A 588 -20.21 -4.33 -16.48
CA ILE A 588 -18.94 -3.60 -16.29
C ILE A 588 -17.85 -4.65 -16.02
N ASN A 589 -17.02 -4.93 -17.02
CA ASN A 589 -15.72 -5.57 -16.81
C ASN A 589 -14.95 -4.70 -15.79
N LEU A 590 -14.57 -5.28 -14.65
CA LEU A 590 -13.75 -4.59 -13.64
C LEU A 590 -12.37 -4.32 -14.25
N ILE A 591 -12.18 -3.10 -14.74
CA ILE A 591 -10.90 -2.63 -15.25
C ILE A 591 -9.94 -2.45 -14.05
N ALA A 592 -8.74 -3.03 -14.13
CA ALA A 592 -7.76 -2.95 -13.07
C ALA A 592 -6.93 -1.65 -13.14
N TRP A 593 -6.84 -0.94 -12.02
CA TRP A 593 -6.01 0.26 -11.84
C TRP A 593 -4.90 -0.02 -10.82
N PHE A 594 -3.64 0.26 -11.17
CA PHE A 594 -2.49 0.08 -10.27
C PHE A 594 -1.32 1.00 -10.67
N THR A 595 -0.35 1.16 -9.76
CA THR A 595 0.90 1.91 -10.00
C THR A 595 2.09 1.06 -9.55
N PHE A 596 3.33 1.45 -9.87
CA PHE A 596 4.51 0.81 -9.29
C PHE A 596 4.55 1.03 -7.78
N ASP A 597 4.95 0.00 -7.02
CA ASP A 597 5.00 0.04 -5.56
C ASP A 597 6.36 0.58 -5.06
N PRO A 598 6.41 1.79 -4.48
CA PRO A 598 7.65 2.35 -3.93
C PRO A 598 8.17 1.55 -2.73
N ALA A 599 7.29 0.89 -1.98
CA ALA A 599 7.69 0.12 -0.80
C ALA A 599 8.42 -1.16 -1.18
N SER A 600 8.13 -1.71 -2.36
CA SER A 600 8.82 -2.88 -2.90
C SER A 600 10.00 -2.54 -3.81
N ALA A 601 10.16 -1.29 -4.26
CA ALA A 601 11.23 -0.92 -5.19
C ALA A 601 12.63 -0.99 -4.56
N HIS A 602 13.64 -1.39 -5.33
CA HIS A 602 15.04 -1.29 -4.93
C HIS A 602 15.47 0.19 -4.84
N GLN A 603 16.47 0.53 -4.03
CA GLN A 603 16.96 1.91 -3.85
C GLN A 603 17.46 2.59 -5.14
N ASP A 604 17.84 1.79 -6.14
CA ASP A 604 18.32 2.29 -7.45
C ASP A 604 17.17 2.56 -8.43
N ILE A 605 15.94 2.16 -8.10
CA ILE A 605 14.74 2.45 -8.89
C ILE A 605 14.28 3.87 -8.56
N ILE A 606 14.05 4.66 -9.60
CA ILE A 606 13.48 5.99 -9.50
C ILE A 606 12.09 5.93 -10.10
N LEU A 607 11.10 6.22 -9.24
CA LEU A 607 9.70 6.37 -9.63
C LEU A 607 9.36 7.85 -9.76
N SER A 608 8.65 8.19 -10.82
CA SER A 608 8.13 9.54 -11.08
C SER A 608 6.74 9.46 -11.69
N ASN A 609 6.12 10.62 -11.96
CA ASN A 609 4.78 10.70 -12.55
C ASN A 609 3.76 9.87 -11.73
N ASP A 610 3.65 10.16 -10.43
CA ASP A 610 2.78 9.44 -9.49
C ASP A 610 3.01 7.92 -9.44
N ASN A 611 4.28 7.50 -9.56
CA ASN A 611 4.72 6.10 -9.62
C ASN A 611 4.20 5.34 -10.85
N LEU A 612 3.89 6.05 -11.94
CA LEU A 612 3.58 5.43 -13.23
C LEU A 612 4.80 5.35 -14.13
N THR A 613 5.82 6.17 -13.93
CA THR A 613 7.06 6.13 -14.72
C THR A 613 8.19 5.55 -13.88
N VAL A 614 8.90 4.59 -14.43
CA VAL A 614 10.05 3.92 -13.81
C VAL A 614 11.33 4.16 -14.62
N SER A 615 12.41 4.46 -13.92
CA SER A 615 13.78 4.44 -14.42
C SER A 615 14.72 3.83 -13.37
N CYS A 616 15.96 3.53 -13.74
CA CYS A 616 16.93 2.95 -12.81
C CYS A 616 18.30 3.64 -12.95
N ASN A 617 19.03 3.77 -11.83
CA ASN A 617 20.40 4.27 -11.79
C ASN A 617 21.47 3.17 -11.84
N SER A 618 21.08 1.91 -11.60
CA SER A 618 21.98 0.76 -11.55
C SER A 618 22.32 0.26 -12.95
N TYR A 619 23.57 -0.18 -13.16
CA TYR A 619 23.95 -0.89 -14.38
C TYR A 619 23.38 -2.31 -14.43
N ASP A 620 23.17 -2.94 -13.27
CA ASP A 620 22.48 -4.22 -13.14
C ASP A 620 20.96 -4.03 -13.23
N ASP A 621 20.27 -5.07 -13.70
CA ASP A 621 18.81 -5.12 -13.71
C ASP A 621 18.20 -5.05 -12.30
N ARG A 622 17.11 -4.31 -12.19
CA ARG A 622 16.31 -4.19 -10.97
C ARG A 622 14.86 -4.45 -11.29
N VAL A 623 14.23 -5.34 -10.53
CA VAL A 623 12.79 -5.62 -10.63
C VAL A 623 12.01 -4.60 -9.82
N VAL A 624 10.95 -4.05 -10.40
CA VAL A 624 9.89 -3.36 -9.68
C VAL A 624 8.55 -4.02 -9.97
N MET A 625 7.66 -4.04 -8.98
CA MET A 625 6.33 -4.62 -9.06
C MET A 625 5.26 -3.55 -8.92
N GLY A 626 4.05 -3.86 -9.38
CA GLY A 626 2.85 -3.07 -9.10
C GLY A 626 2.43 -3.16 -7.62
N ASN A 627 1.69 -2.17 -7.15
CA ASN A 627 1.14 -2.11 -5.79
C ASN A 627 -0.09 -3.02 -5.56
N SER A 628 -0.61 -3.61 -6.64
CA SER A 628 -1.80 -4.44 -6.63
C SER A 628 -1.50 -5.80 -7.24
N ALA A 629 -2.07 -6.83 -6.64
CA ALA A 629 -1.94 -8.21 -7.08
C ALA A 629 -3.25 -8.74 -7.66
N PHE A 630 -3.14 -9.56 -8.68
CA PHE A 630 -4.27 -10.21 -9.34
C PHE A 630 -4.27 -11.70 -9.04
N SER A 631 -5.47 -12.28 -8.92
CA SER A 631 -5.63 -13.72 -8.68
C SER A 631 -6.82 -14.36 -9.41
N ARG A 632 -7.68 -13.54 -10.03
CA ARG A 632 -8.92 -13.96 -10.73
C ARG A 632 -9.28 -12.92 -11.78
N GLY A 633 -10.03 -13.31 -12.81
CA GLY A 633 -10.50 -12.42 -13.87
C GLY A 633 -9.52 -12.30 -15.05
N VAL A 634 -9.83 -11.39 -15.97
CA VAL A 634 -8.99 -11.07 -17.13
C VAL A 634 -8.52 -9.63 -16.98
N HIS A 635 -7.21 -9.43 -17.06
CA HIS A 635 -6.56 -8.13 -16.84
C HIS A 635 -5.67 -7.79 -18.03
N TYR A 636 -5.67 -6.50 -18.39
CA TYR A 636 -4.84 -5.97 -19.45
C TYR A 636 -4.24 -4.63 -19.01
N TRP A 637 -2.95 -4.43 -19.31
CA TRP A 637 -2.26 -3.17 -19.11
C TRP A 637 -1.15 -3.01 -20.14
N GLU A 638 -0.70 -1.77 -20.31
CA GLU A 638 0.34 -1.42 -21.27
C GLU A 638 1.50 -0.70 -20.61
N MET A 639 2.68 -0.80 -21.21
CA MET A 639 3.89 -0.10 -20.79
C MET A 639 4.57 0.53 -22.02
N THR A 640 4.74 1.85 -22.01
CA THR A 640 5.37 2.59 -23.11
C THR A 640 6.85 2.83 -22.81
N VAL A 641 7.70 2.62 -23.82
CA VAL A 641 9.15 2.84 -23.73
C VAL A 641 9.48 4.31 -23.99
N ASP A 642 9.69 5.09 -22.94
CA ASP A 642 10.00 6.52 -23.03
C ASP A 642 11.45 6.79 -23.46
N ARG A 643 12.37 5.96 -22.95
CA ARG A 643 13.81 6.02 -23.25
C ARG A 643 14.36 4.60 -23.29
N TYR A 644 15.14 4.31 -24.32
CA TYR A 644 15.83 3.04 -24.50
C TYR A 644 17.07 3.27 -25.35
N ASP A 645 18.23 3.34 -24.69
CA ASP A 645 19.50 3.64 -25.32
C ASP A 645 20.33 2.35 -25.50
N ASN A 646 19.79 1.38 -26.27
CA ASN A 646 20.40 0.13 -26.78
C ASN A 646 21.30 -0.73 -25.89
N HIS A 647 21.49 -0.41 -24.62
CA HIS A 647 22.25 -1.16 -23.64
C HIS A 647 21.77 -0.79 -22.24
N PRO A 648 21.20 -1.75 -21.49
CA PRO A 648 20.66 -3.08 -21.82
C PRO A 648 19.13 -3.16 -21.84
N ASP A 649 18.66 -4.37 -22.15
CA ASP A 649 17.30 -4.70 -22.57
C ASP A 649 16.35 -4.97 -21.39
N PRO A 650 15.15 -4.36 -21.36
CA PRO A 650 14.17 -4.62 -20.32
C PRO A 650 13.45 -5.97 -20.49
N ALA A 651 12.87 -6.45 -19.39
CA ALA A 651 11.97 -7.60 -19.39
C ALA A 651 10.65 -7.27 -18.70
N PHE A 652 9.54 -7.64 -19.33
CA PHE A 652 8.17 -7.26 -18.96
C PHE A 652 7.38 -8.49 -18.57
N GLY A 653 6.58 -8.46 -17.50
CA GLY A 653 5.89 -9.67 -17.08
C GLY A 653 5.07 -9.56 -15.82
N ILE A 654 4.96 -10.72 -15.16
CA ILE A 654 4.31 -10.89 -13.88
C ILE A 654 5.23 -11.61 -12.91
N ALA A 655 5.06 -11.35 -11.62
CA ALA A 655 5.88 -11.94 -10.57
C ALA A 655 5.06 -12.28 -9.32
N ARG A 656 5.58 -13.19 -8.50
CA ARG A 656 5.11 -13.40 -7.13
C ARG A 656 5.74 -12.37 -6.19
N GLY A 657 5.08 -12.10 -5.06
CA GLY A 657 5.52 -11.05 -4.13
C GLY A 657 6.91 -11.28 -3.51
N ASP A 658 7.45 -12.50 -3.59
CA ASP A 658 8.77 -12.89 -3.09
C ASP A 658 9.83 -13.08 -4.20
N VAL A 659 9.61 -12.50 -5.39
CA VAL A 659 10.57 -12.43 -6.52
C VAL A 659 11.89 -11.76 -6.12
N LEU A 660 12.99 -12.22 -6.69
CA LEU A 660 14.30 -11.59 -6.51
C LEU A 660 14.35 -10.25 -7.22
N LYS A 661 14.76 -9.18 -6.52
CA LYS A 661 14.74 -7.81 -7.05
C LYS A 661 16.04 -7.36 -7.70
N ASP A 662 17.13 -8.08 -7.42
CA ASP A 662 18.48 -7.73 -7.85
C ASP A 662 18.92 -8.55 -9.08
N VAL A 663 17.96 -9.16 -9.77
CA VAL A 663 18.16 -9.97 -10.99
C VAL A 663 17.14 -9.57 -12.04
N MET A 664 17.42 -9.87 -13.31
CA MET A 664 16.47 -9.68 -14.40
C MET A 664 15.21 -10.55 -14.22
N LEU A 665 14.05 -9.99 -14.56
CA LEU A 665 12.76 -10.64 -14.45
C LEU A 665 12.72 -11.91 -15.33
N GLY A 666 12.30 -13.04 -14.76
CA GLY A 666 12.27 -14.35 -15.42
C GLY A 666 13.51 -15.21 -15.20
N LYS A 667 14.57 -14.69 -14.57
CA LYS A 667 15.75 -15.51 -14.18
C LYS A 667 15.48 -16.43 -12.98
N ASP A 668 14.51 -16.10 -12.14
CA ASP A 668 14.07 -16.96 -11.04
C ASP A 668 12.80 -17.75 -11.38
N ASP A 669 12.40 -18.66 -10.49
CA ASP A 669 11.19 -19.48 -10.62
C ASP A 669 9.90 -18.76 -10.18
N LYS A 670 9.98 -17.45 -9.93
CA LYS A 670 8.90 -16.63 -9.34
C LYS A 670 8.39 -15.56 -10.30
N ALA A 671 9.00 -15.43 -11.47
CA ALA A 671 8.65 -14.47 -12.50
C ALA A 671 8.41 -15.14 -13.85
N TRP A 672 7.43 -14.62 -14.59
CA TRP A 672 7.08 -15.02 -15.95
C TRP A 672 7.14 -13.77 -16.81
N ALA A 673 8.09 -13.72 -17.74
CA ALA A 673 8.42 -12.50 -18.45
C ALA A 673 8.65 -12.72 -19.93
N MET A 674 8.54 -11.63 -20.68
CA MET A 674 9.07 -11.47 -22.02
C MET A 674 10.28 -10.55 -21.95
N TYR A 675 11.44 -11.08 -22.34
CA TYR A 675 12.63 -10.28 -22.59
C TYR A 675 12.55 -9.72 -24.01
N VAL A 676 12.94 -8.46 -24.19
CA VAL A 676 12.86 -7.80 -25.50
C VAL A 676 14.10 -6.98 -25.78
N ASP A 677 14.83 -7.34 -26.85
CA ASP A 677 15.91 -6.52 -27.41
C ASP A 677 15.39 -5.62 -28.55
N ASN A 678 16.30 -4.91 -29.23
CA ASN A 678 15.97 -4.05 -30.36
C ASN A 678 15.34 -4.75 -31.57
N ASN A 679 15.57 -6.05 -31.73
CA ASN A 679 15.24 -6.82 -32.92
C ASN A 679 14.25 -7.97 -32.64
N ARG A 680 14.24 -8.51 -31.43
CA ARG A 680 13.58 -9.77 -31.09
C ARG A 680 13.06 -9.78 -29.66
N SER A 681 12.07 -10.65 -29.44
CA SER A 681 11.53 -10.97 -28.13
C SER A 681 11.63 -12.49 -27.85
N TRP A 682 11.65 -12.88 -26.58
CA TRP A 682 11.46 -14.28 -26.16
C TRP A 682 10.91 -14.36 -24.74
N PHE A 683 10.27 -15.48 -24.44
CA PHE A 683 9.74 -15.73 -23.10
C PHE A 683 10.83 -16.27 -22.18
N MET A 684 10.78 -15.83 -20.92
CA MET A 684 11.74 -16.17 -19.88
C MET A 684 11.04 -16.54 -18.58
N HIS A 685 11.42 -17.69 -18.03
CA HIS A 685 10.99 -18.18 -16.73
C HIS A 685 12.02 -19.18 -16.20
N ASN A 686 12.42 -19.07 -14.93
CA ASN A 686 13.40 -19.95 -14.28
C ASN A 686 14.71 -20.07 -15.09
N ASN A 687 15.19 -18.93 -15.63
CA ASN A 687 16.40 -18.84 -16.45
C ASN A 687 16.35 -19.69 -17.75
N SER A 688 15.15 -20.15 -18.14
CA SER A 688 14.88 -20.83 -19.41
C SER A 688 14.32 -19.85 -20.42
N HIS A 689 14.68 -20.02 -21.69
CA HIS A 689 14.28 -19.14 -22.78
C HIS A 689 13.51 -19.94 -23.84
N THR A 690 12.32 -19.47 -24.23
CA THR A 690 11.47 -20.14 -25.23
C THR A 690 10.89 -19.15 -26.24
N ASN A 691 10.46 -19.66 -27.40
CA ASN A 691 9.68 -18.91 -28.40
C ASN A 691 10.30 -17.57 -28.82
N ARG A 692 11.53 -17.61 -29.34
CA ARG A 692 12.13 -16.44 -30.00
C ARG A 692 11.29 -15.99 -31.18
N THR A 693 10.91 -14.72 -31.17
CA THR A 693 10.05 -14.09 -32.17
C THR A 693 10.72 -12.80 -32.65
N ASP A 694 10.63 -12.52 -33.95
CA ASP A 694 11.12 -11.26 -34.52
C ASP A 694 10.14 -10.13 -34.20
N GLY A 695 10.65 -8.95 -33.84
CA GLY A 695 9.84 -7.84 -33.34
C GLY A 695 10.37 -7.34 -32.00
N GLY A 696 11.33 -6.41 -32.04
CA GLY A 696 11.91 -5.78 -30.85
C GLY A 696 11.26 -4.47 -30.46
N ILE A 697 11.87 -3.76 -29.51
CA ILE A 697 11.39 -2.46 -29.01
C ILE A 697 12.32 -1.31 -29.43
N GLY A 698 11.73 -0.12 -29.54
CA GLY A 698 12.43 1.15 -29.69
C GLY A 698 11.75 2.23 -28.84
N LYS A 699 12.31 3.44 -28.85
CA LYS A 699 11.67 4.58 -28.18
C LYS A 699 10.27 4.83 -28.76
N GLY A 700 9.26 4.86 -27.90
CA GLY A 700 7.85 5.02 -28.24
C GLY A 700 7.11 3.70 -28.51
N ALA A 701 7.76 2.54 -28.39
CA ALA A 701 7.07 1.25 -28.49
C ALA A 701 6.17 1.00 -27.26
N THR A 702 5.05 0.34 -27.49
CA THR A 702 4.07 -0.03 -26.45
C THR A 702 4.07 -1.54 -26.24
N ILE A 703 4.22 -1.98 -24.99
CA ILE A 703 4.18 -3.39 -24.60
C ILE A 703 2.86 -3.66 -23.88
N GLY A 704 2.01 -4.49 -24.48
CA GLY A 704 0.75 -4.94 -23.89
C GLY A 704 0.92 -6.27 -23.15
N ILE A 705 0.32 -6.40 -21.97
CA ILE A 705 0.35 -7.62 -21.17
C ILE A 705 -1.08 -8.02 -20.84
N LEU A 706 -1.49 -9.22 -21.28
CA LEU A 706 -2.82 -9.77 -21.03
C LEU A 706 -2.71 -11.01 -20.15
N LEU A 707 -3.33 -10.96 -18.97
CA LEU A 707 -3.37 -12.03 -17.99
C LEU A 707 -4.81 -12.52 -17.81
N ASP A 708 -5.10 -13.75 -18.22
CA ASP A 708 -6.41 -14.38 -18.09
C ASP A 708 -6.34 -15.54 -17.09
N PHE A 709 -6.85 -15.32 -15.88
CA PHE A 709 -6.94 -16.37 -14.85
C PHE A 709 -8.06 -17.39 -15.10
N THR A 710 -9.04 -17.07 -15.93
CA THR A 710 -10.11 -18.01 -16.29
C THR A 710 -9.55 -19.11 -17.20
N ARG A 711 -8.63 -18.77 -18.11
CA ARG A 711 -7.90 -19.73 -18.96
C ARG A 711 -6.54 -20.13 -18.40
N GLY A 712 -6.03 -19.40 -17.41
CA GLY A 712 -4.71 -19.59 -16.83
C GLY A 712 -3.57 -19.24 -17.77
N ILE A 713 -3.74 -18.22 -18.63
CA ILE A 713 -2.79 -17.87 -19.70
C ILE A 713 -2.22 -16.45 -19.57
N LEU A 714 -1.00 -16.26 -20.09
CA LEU A 714 -0.35 -14.96 -20.23
C LEU A 714 0.04 -14.72 -21.70
N ILE A 715 -0.28 -13.55 -22.22
CA ILE A 715 0.00 -13.12 -23.58
C ILE A 715 0.72 -11.77 -23.54
N PHE A 716 1.71 -11.61 -24.43
CA PHE A 716 2.46 -10.38 -24.61
C PHE A 716 2.24 -9.80 -26.00
N LEU A 717 2.15 -8.48 -26.09
CA LEU A 717 2.01 -7.72 -27.33
C LEU A 717 3.09 -6.65 -27.41
N ILE A 718 3.55 -6.36 -28.62
CA ILE A 718 4.38 -5.20 -28.94
C ILE A 718 3.65 -4.44 -30.05
N ASN A 719 3.29 -3.18 -29.80
CA ASN A 719 2.54 -2.32 -30.72
C ASN A 719 1.28 -3.00 -31.28
N ASP A 720 0.45 -3.57 -30.38
CA ASP A 720 -0.78 -4.31 -30.69
C ASP A 720 -0.58 -5.64 -31.46
N GLU A 721 0.65 -6.05 -31.74
CA GLU A 721 0.96 -7.35 -32.34
C GLU A 721 1.41 -8.38 -31.29
N GLN A 722 0.67 -9.50 -31.22
CA GLN A 722 1.00 -10.59 -30.31
C GLN A 722 2.38 -11.19 -30.64
N GLN A 723 3.23 -11.28 -29.62
CA GLN A 723 4.54 -11.88 -29.73
C GLN A 723 4.44 -13.39 -29.47
N GLY A 724 4.71 -14.20 -30.49
CA GLY A 724 4.70 -15.66 -30.38
C GLY A 724 3.32 -16.27 -30.06
N PRO A 725 3.27 -17.58 -29.70
CA PRO A 725 2.04 -18.20 -29.19
C PRO A 725 1.70 -17.70 -27.78
N VAL A 726 0.70 -18.29 -27.13
CA VAL A 726 0.46 -18.07 -25.69
C VAL A 726 1.75 -18.30 -24.92
N ALA A 727 2.17 -17.31 -24.12
CA ALA A 727 3.50 -17.29 -23.53
C ALA A 727 3.66 -18.29 -22.39
N PHE A 728 2.65 -18.33 -21.52
CA PHE A 728 2.60 -19.26 -20.40
C PHE A 728 1.17 -19.71 -20.17
N GLU A 729 1.03 -20.96 -19.73
CA GLU A 729 -0.24 -21.62 -19.42
C GLU A 729 -0.22 -22.16 -17.98
N ALA A 730 -1.39 -22.57 -17.47
CA ALA A 730 -1.57 -23.08 -16.11
C ALA A 730 -1.12 -22.11 -15.00
N LEU A 731 -1.32 -20.80 -15.21
CA LEU A 731 -1.02 -19.77 -14.22
C LEU A 731 -2.05 -19.77 -13.09
N GLU A 732 -1.66 -20.32 -11.94
CA GLU A 732 -2.46 -20.32 -10.71
C GLU A 732 -1.76 -19.56 -9.58
N GLY A 733 -2.50 -18.73 -8.84
CA GLY A 733 -2.00 -18.01 -7.67
C GLY A 733 -2.23 -16.51 -7.72
N VAL A 734 -1.41 -15.78 -6.96
CA VAL A 734 -1.45 -14.32 -6.87
C VAL A 734 -0.22 -13.76 -7.58
N TYR A 735 -0.44 -12.91 -8.59
CA TYR A 735 0.60 -12.33 -9.42
C TYR A 735 0.52 -10.80 -9.44
N TYR A 736 1.69 -10.17 -9.40
CA TYR A 736 1.86 -8.74 -9.53
C TYR A 736 2.39 -8.43 -10.94
N PRO A 737 1.89 -7.38 -11.61
CA PRO A 737 2.57 -6.80 -12.76
C PRO A 737 4.00 -6.44 -12.37
N ALA A 738 4.97 -6.79 -13.22
CA ALA A 738 6.37 -6.64 -12.91
C ALA A 738 7.19 -6.25 -14.15
N ILE A 739 8.26 -5.52 -13.92
CA ILE A 739 9.24 -5.16 -14.94
C ILE A 739 10.63 -5.18 -14.35
N SER A 740 11.62 -5.67 -15.12
CA SER A 740 13.02 -5.38 -14.84
C SER A 740 13.60 -4.46 -15.90
N LEU A 741 14.33 -3.46 -15.42
CA LEU A 741 15.07 -2.52 -16.23
C LEU A 741 16.32 -2.10 -15.48
N ASN A 742 17.19 -1.36 -16.16
CA ASN A 742 18.40 -0.84 -15.58
C ASN A 742 18.65 0.60 -16.09
N ARG A 743 19.87 1.11 -15.90
CA ARG A 743 20.31 2.42 -16.38
C ARG A 743 20.12 2.55 -17.88
N ASN A 744 19.60 3.72 -18.27
CA ASN A 744 19.27 4.16 -19.65
C ASN A 744 17.93 3.67 -20.21
N VAL A 745 17.17 2.90 -19.43
CA VAL A 745 15.78 2.57 -19.77
C VAL A 745 14.83 3.41 -18.92
N GLN A 746 13.79 3.95 -19.54
CA GLN A 746 12.68 4.61 -18.86
C GLN A 746 11.37 4.19 -19.49
N ILE A 747 10.41 3.79 -18.64
CA ILE A 747 9.16 3.18 -19.07
C ILE A 747 8.01 3.79 -18.28
N THR A 748 6.90 4.06 -18.96
CA THR A 748 5.66 4.57 -18.36
C THR A 748 4.56 3.51 -18.43
N LEU A 749 3.92 3.26 -17.30
CA LEU A 749 2.83 2.31 -17.12
C LEU A 749 1.47 2.95 -17.43
N HIS A 750 0.64 2.23 -18.17
CA HIS A 750 -0.75 2.58 -18.48
C HIS A 750 -1.67 1.50 -17.92
N THR A 751 -2.48 1.86 -16.93
CA THR A 751 -3.50 0.99 -16.33
C THR A 751 -4.88 1.57 -16.58
N GLY A 752 -5.94 0.87 -16.17
CA GLY A 752 -7.29 1.36 -16.48
C GLY A 752 -7.74 1.07 -17.92
N LEU A 753 -7.09 0.16 -18.64
CA LEU A 753 -7.38 -0.13 -20.04
C LEU A 753 -8.43 -1.24 -20.19
N PRO A 754 -9.35 -1.13 -21.17
CA PRO A 754 -10.25 -2.22 -21.52
C PRO A 754 -9.46 -3.40 -22.10
N ILE A 755 -10.04 -4.60 -22.01
CA ILE A 755 -9.49 -5.78 -22.69
C ILE A 755 -9.54 -5.51 -24.20
N PRO A 756 -8.44 -5.73 -24.96
CA PRO A 756 -8.42 -5.47 -26.39
C PRO A 756 -9.49 -6.24 -27.16
N ASP A 757 -10.11 -5.61 -28.16
CA ASP A 757 -11.23 -6.18 -28.93
C ASP A 757 -10.86 -7.46 -29.70
N PHE A 758 -9.59 -7.67 -30.03
CA PHE A 758 -9.12 -8.91 -30.65
C PHE A 758 -9.20 -10.11 -29.70
N TYR A 759 -9.29 -9.87 -28.39
CA TYR A 759 -9.33 -10.89 -27.35
C TYR A 759 -10.76 -11.10 -26.84
N THR A 760 -11.39 -12.19 -27.27
CA THR A 760 -12.70 -12.60 -26.76
C THR A 760 -12.53 -13.45 -25.50
N ALA A 761 -12.83 -12.87 -24.33
CA ALA A 761 -12.91 -13.61 -23.08
C ALA A 761 -13.95 -14.73 -23.23
N GLY A 762 -13.53 -15.98 -23.06
CA GLY A 762 -14.40 -17.13 -23.31
C GLY A 762 -15.55 -17.17 -22.32
N GLU A 763 -16.79 -17.24 -22.83
CA GLU A 763 -17.91 -17.73 -22.04
C GLU A 763 -17.55 -19.13 -21.54
N ALA A 764 -17.71 -19.36 -20.24
CA ALA A 764 -17.63 -20.71 -19.68
C ALA A 764 -18.73 -21.54 -20.34
N ASP A 765 -18.34 -22.50 -21.18
CA ASP A 765 -19.26 -23.49 -21.75
C ASP A 765 -19.94 -24.24 -20.59
N PRO A 766 -21.28 -24.14 -20.42
CA PRO A 766 -21.98 -24.83 -19.34
C PRO A 766 -22.17 -26.33 -19.62
N THR A 767 -21.65 -26.87 -20.73
CA THR A 767 -21.88 -28.26 -21.11
C THR A 767 -20.59 -29.02 -21.31
N GLY A 768 -20.28 -29.88 -20.33
CA GLY A 768 -19.27 -30.92 -20.53
C GLY A 768 -19.64 -31.82 -21.71
N SER A 769 -18.70 -31.98 -22.64
CA SER A 769 -18.61 -33.18 -23.46
C SER A 769 -17.16 -33.47 -23.80
N VAL A 770 -16.81 -34.71 -23.51
CA VAL A 770 -15.60 -35.46 -23.84
C VAL A 770 -15.29 -35.39 -25.33
N CYS A 771 -13.99 -35.28 -25.67
CA CYS A 771 -13.28 -36.14 -26.61
C CYS A 771 -11.77 -36.02 -26.36
#